data_AF-A0A9D9Q5F8-F1
#
_entry.id   AF-A0A9D9Q5F8-F1
#
_cell.length_a   1.000
_cell.length_b   1.000
_cell.length_c   1.000
_cell.angle_alpha   90.00
_cell.angle_beta   90.00
_cell.angle_gamma   90.00
#
_symmetry.space_group_name_H-M   'P 1'
#
loop_
_entity.id
_entity.type
_entity.pdbx_description
1 polymer ?
#
loop_
_entity_poly.entity_id
_entity_poly.type
_entity_poly.pdbx_seq_one_letter_code
_entity_poly.pdbx_strand_id
1 'polypeptide(L)'
;MPFTPSSIRHFFESQIETWPLAKENYAALTQVQIREIHLNGFDCPICIQHNPARIRSTAAKVDAASLSERPCFLCATNRPEVQVSLPIADGFEMLVNPYPILHEHYTIVSTQHQPQTLKGCWDAMNSVIDQLGDDYMVFYNGPHCGASAPDHLHIQAGRWTEVPLIKYILTNREKFAKGSSWQENSCAPLGYAICVENRNNSNFYSQFGDNDDVNVVLVHDLVIFIPRRKHRPDCFFATNDQRRLISPGTLDMCGMIIAPDKEDFDNLGAEEALSILRECGKWQQPTIHVGIVKGKQIDSTQHKDYFTLRNVTIGVNFHWQQLEDQHFKGKLRIVPEGNEKWAINDILLEDYLTSVVSSEMNAHAPLEFLKAHAIVSRSWLIAQLERKRMPPQITTKIEENTSGENSTSDNTTIIRYYDRDDHTLFDVCADDHCQRYQGMSRITEAASTAVRDTRGKVLMFGGKVVDARFSKCCGGKSELYETCWDDNPHPEFSSVADCPEDASVDFCDTHDDALLSTILNSYDVSTHDFYSWKVNYSAEEISRLVKEKSGIDVGTVTALTPLRRGASGRICLLRIEGTRRTITVGKELEIRRLLSPTHLYSSWFYPSYAEGFFTLEGRGWGHGVGMCQIGAAVMASRGYNCAQILAHYYPNARLECIYD
;
A
#
# COMPACT_ATOMS: atom_id res chain seq x y z
N MET A 1 15.06 -0.73 -48.10
CA MET A 1 15.28 0.69 -47.72
C MET A 1 15.10 0.77 -46.20
N PRO A 2 15.82 1.63 -45.47
CA PRO A 2 15.47 1.88 -44.08
C PRO A 2 14.03 2.41 -44.03
N PHE A 3 13.19 1.82 -43.17
CA PHE A 3 11.81 2.25 -42.99
C PHE A 3 11.81 3.64 -42.37
N THR A 4 11.04 4.55 -42.95
CA THR A 4 10.85 5.89 -42.39
C THR A 4 9.49 5.96 -41.68
N PRO A 5 9.33 6.79 -40.65
CA PRO A 5 8.02 7.01 -40.03
C PRO A 5 6.92 7.38 -41.06
N SER A 6 7.29 8.12 -42.11
CA SER A 6 6.40 8.45 -43.22
C SER A 6 5.92 7.23 -44.01
N SER A 7 6.79 6.24 -44.25
CA SER A 7 6.42 5.01 -44.95
C SER A 7 5.48 4.12 -44.14
N ILE A 8 5.66 4.07 -42.81
CA ILE A 8 4.80 3.31 -41.90
C ILE A 8 3.41 3.95 -41.84
N ARG A 9 3.35 5.28 -41.74
CA ARG A 9 2.08 6.02 -41.78
C ARG A 9 1.34 5.83 -43.11
N HIS A 10 2.05 5.85 -44.23
CA HIS A 10 1.43 5.60 -45.53
C HIS A 10 0.87 4.17 -45.64
N PHE A 11 1.58 3.17 -45.10
CA PHE A 11 1.08 1.80 -45.00
C PHE A 11 -0.21 1.73 -44.18
N PHE A 12 -0.25 2.42 -43.03
CA PHE A 12 -1.45 2.49 -42.19
C PHE A 12 -2.62 3.12 -42.94
N GLU A 13 -2.44 4.33 -43.50
CA GLU A 13 -3.48 5.06 -44.23
C GLU A 13 -4.05 4.23 -45.41
N SER A 14 -3.17 3.56 -46.16
CA SER A 14 -3.55 2.66 -47.26
C SER A 14 -4.39 1.48 -46.80
N GLN A 15 -4.05 0.85 -45.66
CA GLN A 15 -4.83 -0.24 -45.09
C GLN A 15 -6.19 0.22 -44.57
N ILE A 16 -6.28 1.40 -43.96
CA ILE A 16 -7.57 1.99 -43.56
C ILE A 16 -8.45 2.31 -44.79
N GLU A 17 -7.87 2.72 -45.91
CA GLU A 17 -8.63 3.01 -47.12
C GLU A 17 -9.16 1.74 -47.81
N THR A 18 -8.34 0.68 -47.84
CA THR A 18 -8.59 -0.52 -48.66
C THR A 18 -9.27 -1.66 -47.91
N TRP A 19 -9.22 -1.69 -46.58
CA TRP A 19 -9.80 -2.76 -45.77
C TRP A 19 -11.07 -2.29 -45.03
N PRO A 20 -12.29 -2.67 -45.49
CA PRO A 20 -13.55 -2.15 -44.94
C PRO A 20 -13.72 -2.38 -43.44
N LEU A 21 -13.37 -3.57 -42.93
CA LEU A 21 -13.47 -3.89 -41.51
C LEU A 21 -12.59 -2.97 -40.65
N ALA A 22 -11.34 -2.74 -41.06
CA ALA A 22 -10.46 -1.82 -40.33
C ALA A 22 -11.02 -0.40 -40.40
N LYS A 23 -11.42 0.07 -41.59
CA LYS A 23 -12.03 1.39 -41.78
C LYS A 23 -13.21 1.65 -40.83
N GLU A 24 -14.15 0.70 -40.77
CA GLU A 24 -15.34 0.79 -39.91
C GLU A 24 -14.96 0.84 -38.43
N ASN A 25 -14.06 -0.03 -37.98
CA ASN A 25 -13.65 -0.09 -36.58
C ASN A 25 -12.82 1.13 -36.14
N TYR A 26 -11.96 1.68 -37.01
CA TYR A 26 -11.25 2.94 -36.72
C TYR A 26 -12.19 4.15 -36.73
N ALA A 27 -13.17 4.20 -37.64
CA ALA A 27 -14.20 5.22 -37.61
C ALA A 27 -15.02 5.14 -36.30
N ALA A 28 -15.41 3.93 -35.89
CA ALA A 28 -16.10 3.70 -34.62
C ALA A 28 -15.23 4.10 -33.42
N LEU A 29 -13.91 3.84 -33.45
CA LEU A 29 -12.98 4.24 -32.39
C LEU A 29 -13.02 5.76 -32.13
N THR A 30 -13.12 6.59 -33.17
CA THR A 30 -13.20 8.05 -32.98
C THR A 30 -14.46 8.52 -32.26
N GLN A 31 -15.49 7.67 -32.17
CA GLN A 31 -16.78 7.96 -31.54
C GLN A 31 -16.95 7.25 -30.18
N VAL A 32 -15.93 6.53 -29.70
CA VAL A 32 -16.01 5.84 -28.41
C VAL A 32 -16.11 6.83 -27.26
N GLN A 33 -16.86 6.44 -26.25
CA GLN A 33 -16.96 7.20 -25.01
C GLN A 33 -15.78 6.85 -24.11
N ILE A 34 -15.16 7.87 -23.54
CA ILE A 34 -14.10 7.73 -22.55
C ILE A 34 -14.54 8.41 -21.26
N ARG A 35 -14.36 7.73 -20.14
CA ARG A 35 -14.57 8.28 -18.81
C ARG A 35 -13.28 8.17 -18.01
N GLU A 36 -12.88 9.26 -17.37
CA GLU A 36 -11.76 9.24 -16.44
C GLU A 36 -12.25 8.94 -15.03
N ILE A 37 -11.54 8.05 -14.35
CA ILE A 37 -11.72 7.80 -12.93
C ILE A 37 -10.45 8.19 -12.20
N HIS A 38 -10.61 9.03 -11.19
CA HIS A 38 -9.55 9.45 -10.31
C HIS A 38 -9.55 8.52 -9.09
N LEU A 39 -8.39 7.94 -8.80
CA LEU A 39 -8.21 7.17 -7.59
C LEU A 39 -7.77 8.13 -6.49
N ASN A 40 -8.42 8.07 -5.32
CA ASN A 40 -7.98 8.86 -4.17
C ASN A 40 -6.52 8.54 -3.85
N GLY A 41 -5.67 9.56 -3.88
CA GLY A 41 -4.24 9.42 -3.61
C GLY A 41 -3.37 9.04 -4.80
N PHE A 42 -3.86 9.21 -6.02
CA PHE A 42 -3.14 8.87 -7.22
C PHE A 42 -3.39 9.90 -8.31
N ASP A 43 -2.32 10.53 -8.78
CA ASP A 43 -2.40 11.67 -9.71
C ASP A 43 -2.58 11.24 -11.18
N CYS A 44 -2.62 9.93 -11.48
CA CYS A 44 -2.83 9.42 -12.83
C CYS A 44 -4.27 8.89 -12.98
N PRO A 45 -5.11 9.45 -13.84
CA PRO A 45 -6.46 8.92 -14.01
C PRO A 45 -6.41 7.52 -14.67
N ILE A 46 -7.34 6.65 -14.28
CA ILE A 46 -7.68 5.47 -15.07
C ILE A 46 -8.73 5.91 -16.10
N CYS A 47 -8.42 5.74 -17.38
CA CYS A 47 -9.37 5.91 -18.46
C CYS A 47 -10.14 4.61 -18.68
N ILE A 48 -11.47 4.68 -18.70
CA ILE A 48 -12.32 3.61 -19.19
C ILE A 48 -12.78 3.98 -20.59
N GLN A 49 -12.52 3.12 -21.57
CA GLN A 49 -12.98 3.27 -22.95
C GLN A 49 -14.12 2.29 -23.22
N HIS A 50 -15.29 2.78 -23.62
CA HIS A 50 -16.37 1.94 -24.10
C HIS A 50 -16.14 1.55 -25.56
N ASN A 51 -15.72 0.31 -25.80
CA ASN A 51 -15.36 -0.17 -27.14
C ASN A 51 -16.00 -1.54 -27.44
N PRO A 52 -17.24 -1.57 -27.97
CA PRO A 52 -17.97 -2.80 -28.26
C PRO A 52 -17.26 -3.75 -29.23
N ALA A 53 -16.46 -3.20 -30.16
CA ALA A 53 -15.71 -4.00 -31.14
C ALA A 53 -14.70 -4.94 -30.48
N ARG A 54 -14.31 -4.67 -29.23
CA ARG A 54 -13.33 -5.47 -28.48
C ARG A 54 -13.89 -6.75 -27.86
N ILE A 55 -15.20 -6.99 -27.92
CA ILE A 55 -15.82 -8.21 -27.36
C ILE A 55 -15.19 -9.50 -27.91
N ARG A 56 -14.79 -9.51 -29.19
CA ARG A 56 -14.15 -10.69 -29.82
C ARG A 56 -12.81 -11.04 -29.19
N SER A 57 -12.00 -10.04 -28.84
CA SER A 57 -10.72 -10.25 -28.18
C SER A 57 -10.90 -10.53 -26.69
N THR A 58 -11.80 -9.80 -26.02
CA THR A 58 -12.07 -9.94 -24.59
C THR A 58 -12.69 -11.31 -24.24
N ALA A 59 -13.58 -11.83 -25.09
CA ALA A 59 -14.25 -13.11 -24.87
C ALA A 59 -13.52 -14.31 -25.50
N ALA A 60 -12.36 -14.10 -26.14
CA ALA A 60 -11.62 -15.18 -26.80
C ALA A 60 -11.25 -16.28 -25.79
N LYS A 61 -11.52 -17.54 -26.15
CA LYS A 61 -11.04 -18.70 -25.40
C LYS A 61 -9.60 -19.00 -25.79
N VAL A 62 -8.73 -19.16 -24.79
CA VAL A 62 -7.29 -19.32 -24.96
C VAL A 62 -6.78 -20.64 -24.37
N ASP A 63 -7.68 -21.54 -23.98
CA ASP A 63 -7.33 -22.89 -23.59
C ASP A 63 -6.86 -23.72 -24.80
N ALA A 64 -5.98 -24.70 -24.54
CA ALA A 64 -5.36 -25.50 -25.59
C ALA A 64 -6.35 -26.21 -26.52
N ALA A 65 -7.50 -26.67 -25.99
CA ALA A 65 -8.55 -27.31 -26.77
C ALA A 65 -9.16 -26.30 -27.76
N SER A 66 -9.60 -25.14 -27.29
CA SER A 66 -10.17 -24.08 -28.14
C SER A 66 -9.17 -23.55 -29.17
N LEU A 67 -7.87 -23.49 -28.85
CA LEU A 67 -6.83 -23.07 -29.80
C LEU A 67 -6.63 -24.10 -30.92
N SER A 68 -6.62 -25.39 -30.58
CA SER A 68 -6.44 -26.46 -31.58
C SER A 68 -7.61 -26.59 -32.57
N GLU A 69 -8.79 -26.11 -32.20
CA GLU A 69 -10.01 -26.18 -33.01
C GLU A 69 -10.18 -25.01 -34.00
N ARG A 70 -9.41 -23.92 -33.85
CA ARG A 70 -9.51 -22.73 -34.72
C ARG A 70 -8.23 -22.50 -35.52
N PRO A 71 -8.31 -22.17 -36.83
CA PRO A 71 -7.15 -21.69 -37.57
C PRO A 71 -6.58 -20.42 -36.91
N CYS A 72 -5.27 -20.38 -36.68
CA CYS A 72 -4.63 -19.21 -36.09
C CYS A 72 -4.76 -18.00 -37.03
N PHE A 73 -5.46 -16.96 -36.58
CA PHE A 73 -5.76 -15.75 -37.36
C PHE A 73 -4.55 -14.84 -37.59
N LEU A 74 -3.43 -15.10 -36.91
CA LEU A 74 -2.16 -14.40 -37.12
C LEU A 74 -1.28 -15.09 -38.18
N CYS A 75 -1.58 -16.31 -38.63
CA CYS A 75 -0.85 -16.96 -39.72
C CYS A 75 -1.22 -16.36 -41.07
N ALA A 76 -0.23 -16.07 -41.92
CA ALA A 76 -0.43 -15.42 -43.22
C ALA A 76 -1.50 -16.12 -44.09
N THR A 77 -1.57 -17.46 -44.06
CA THR A 77 -2.54 -18.25 -44.83
C THR A 77 -3.99 -18.11 -44.37
N ASN A 78 -4.21 -17.65 -43.14
CA ASN A 78 -5.52 -17.55 -42.51
C ASN A 78 -6.00 -16.10 -42.36
N ARG A 79 -5.17 -15.11 -42.75
CA ARG A 79 -5.53 -13.69 -42.73
C ARG A 79 -6.43 -13.37 -43.94
N PRO A 80 -7.29 -12.34 -43.84
CA PRO A 80 -8.01 -11.83 -44.99
C PRO A 80 -7.04 -11.40 -46.10
N GLU A 81 -7.33 -11.72 -47.36
CA GLU A 81 -6.46 -11.35 -48.50
C GLU A 81 -6.24 -9.83 -48.62
N VAL A 82 -7.20 -9.03 -48.15
CA VAL A 82 -7.13 -7.56 -48.13
C VAL A 82 -6.18 -7.00 -47.05
N GLN A 83 -5.83 -7.80 -46.05
CA GLN A 83 -4.90 -7.41 -44.99
C GLN A 83 -3.47 -7.63 -45.49
N VAL A 84 -2.77 -6.53 -45.80
CA VAL A 84 -1.37 -6.58 -46.25
C VAL A 84 -0.42 -6.40 -45.06
N SER A 85 0.82 -6.86 -45.23
CA SER A 85 1.87 -6.75 -44.20
C SER A 85 3.05 -5.91 -44.67
N LEU A 86 3.76 -5.33 -43.70
CA LEU A 86 5.01 -4.63 -43.90
C LEU A 86 6.13 -5.36 -43.13
N PRO A 87 7.18 -5.90 -43.78
CA PRO A 87 8.34 -6.43 -43.05
C PRO A 87 8.93 -5.32 -42.16
N ILE A 88 9.18 -5.60 -40.87
CA ILE A 88 9.60 -4.56 -39.93
C ILE A 88 10.78 -4.97 -39.05
N ALA A 89 10.94 -6.25 -38.75
CA ALA A 89 12.12 -6.76 -38.04
C ALA A 89 12.45 -8.17 -38.56
N ASP A 90 13.63 -8.69 -38.22
CA ASP A 90 14.03 -10.01 -38.68
C ASP A 90 13.04 -11.08 -38.18
N GLY A 91 12.43 -11.82 -39.11
CA GLY A 91 11.38 -12.79 -38.79
C GLY A 91 10.04 -12.21 -38.34
N PHE A 92 9.80 -10.90 -38.49
CA PHE A 92 8.55 -10.24 -38.11
C PHE A 92 7.99 -9.30 -39.18
N GLU A 93 6.66 -9.25 -39.25
CA GLU A 93 5.92 -8.36 -40.12
C GLU A 93 4.86 -7.57 -39.33
N MET A 94 4.63 -6.33 -39.73
CA MET A 94 3.68 -5.41 -39.15
C MET A 94 2.36 -5.44 -39.92
N LEU A 95 1.26 -5.46 -39.17
CA LEU A 95 -0.11 -5.42 -39.64
C LEU A 95 -0.85 -4.26 -38.98
N VAL A 96 -1.82 -3.66 -39.68
CA VAL A 96 -2.81 -2.81 -39.02
C VAL A 96 -3.73 -3.69 -38.16
N ASN A 97 -3.95 -3.29 -36.90
CA ASN A 97 -4.84 -4.01 -36.00
C ASN A 97 -6.30 -3.69 -36.33
N PRO A 98 -7.11 -4.63 -36.83
CA PRO A 98 -8.50 -4.35 -37.23
C PRO A 98 -9.44 -4.09 -36.05
N TYR A 99 -9.04 -4.40 -34.81
CA TYR A 99 -9.84 -4.15 -33.60
C TYR A 99 -9.08 -3.18 -32.68
N PRO A 100 -8.94 -1.91 -33.10
CA PRO A 100 -8.05 -0.96 -32.46
C PRO A 100 -8.56 -0.50 -31.10
N ILE A 101 -7.61 -0.03 -30.31
CA ILE A 101 -7.82 0.62 -29.01
C ILE A 101 -7.19 2.03 -29.07
N LEU A 102 -6.06 2.14 -29.76
CA LEU A 102 -5.32 3.36 -30.05
C LEU A 102 -5.60 3.84 -31.47
N HIS A 103 -5.48 5.15 -31.73
CA HIS A 103 -5.75 5.74 -33.05
C HIS A 103 -4.78 5.29 -34.14
N GLU A 104 -3.55 4.92 -33.74
CA GLU A 104 -2.63 4.14 -34.56
C GLU A 104 -2.26 2.89 -33.77
N HIS A 105 -2.70 1.73 -34.26
CA HIS A 105 -2.55 0.46 -33.54
C HIS A 105 -2.08 -0.63 -34.49
N TYR A 106 -0.89 -1.15 -34.22
CA TYR A 106 -0.24 -2.17 -35.04
C TYR A 106 -0.17 -3.49 -34.28
N THR A 107 -0.29 -4.59 -35.01
CA THR A 107 0.08 -5.94 -34.55
C THR A 107 1.30 -6.38 -35.33
N ILE A 108 2.40 -6.66 -34.64
CA ILE A 108 3.65 -7.12 -35.23
C ILE A 108 3.78 -8.60 -34.91
N VAL A 109 3.74 -9.44 -35.94
CA VAL A 109 3.61 -10.88 -35.82
C VAL A 109 4.86 -11.57 -36.35
N SER A 110 5.24 -12.68 -35.73
CA SER A 110 6.28 -13.52 -36.29
C SER A 110 5.81 -14.15 -37.60
N THR A 111 6.71 -14.27 -38.57
CA THR A 111 6.42 -14.95 -39.84
C THR A 111 6.30 -16.47 -39.67
N GLN A 112 6.78 -17.02 -38.55
CA GLN A 112 6.63 -18.41 -38.18
C GLN A 112 5.54 -18.54 -37.10
N HIS A 113 4.75 -19.61 -37.18
CA HIS A 113 3.84 -19.99 -36.11
C HIS A 113 4.65 -20.59 -34.98
N GLN A 114 4.90 -19.81 -33.93
CA GLN A 114 5.65 -20.23 -32.76
C GLN A 114 5.04 -19.64 -31.49
N PRO A 115 5.18 -20.29 -30.32
CA PRO A 115 4.59 -19.83 -29.07
C PRO A 115 5.00 -18.41 -28.68
N GLN A 116 4.09 -17.70 -28.04
CA GLN A 116 4.31 -16.38 -27.46
C GLN A 116 5.34 -16.46 -26.33
N THR A 117 6.50 -15.81 -26.51
CA THR A 117 7.57 -15.72 -25.51
C THR A 117 8.27 -14.37 -25.58
N LEU A 118 8.61 -13.80 -24.43
CA LEU A 118 9.28 -12.50 -24.31
C LEU A 118 10.68 -12.57 -24.90
N LYS A 119 11.41 -13.65 -24.63
CA LYS A 119 12.74 -13.89 -25.20
C LYS A 119 12.69 -13.93 -26.73
N GLY A 120 11.68 -14.59 -27.30
CA GLY A 120 11.54 -14.74 -28.75
C GLY A 120 11.25 -13.42 -29.48
N CYS A 121 10.68 -12.42 -28.81
CA CYS A 121 10.37 -11.13 -29.42
C CYS A 121 11.24 -9.95 -28.94
N TRP A 122 12.15 -10.13 -27.98
CA TRP A 122 12.89 -9.01 -27.37
C TRP A 122 13.66 -8.15 -28.38
N ASP A 123 14.40 -8.81 -29.29
CA ASP A 123 15.17 -8.11 -30.32
C ASP A 123 14.25 -7.42 -31.33
N ALA A 124 13.12 -8.05 -31.67
CA ALA A 124 12.10 -7.45 -32.52
C ALA A 124 11.46 -6.22 -31.86
N MET A 125 11.17 -6.26 -30.57
CA MET A 125 10.62 -5.11 -29.84
C MET A 125 11.56 -3.91 -29.90
N ASN A 126 12.86 -4.12 -29.66
CA ASN A 126 13.87 -3.06 -29.75
C ASN A 126 14.03 -2.53 -31.19
N SER A 127 14.09 -3.43 -32.17
CA SER A 127 14.20 -3.05 -33.58
C SER A 127 12.99 -2.27 -34.08
N VAL A 128 11.78 -2.63 -33.66
CA VAL A 128 10.54 -1.96 -34.06
C VAL A 128 10.44 -0.57 -33.45
N ILE A 129 10.76 -0.40 -32.16
CA ILE A 129 10.67 0.92 -31.52
C ILE A 129 11.65 1.91 -32.12
N ASP A 130 12.86 1.45 -32.49
CA ASP A 130 13.86 2.27 -33.19
C ASP A 130 13.37 2.76 -34.56
N GLN A 131 12.53 1.98 -35.23
CA GLN A 131 11.99 2.32 -36.55
C GLN A 131 10.75 3.21 -36.48
N LEU A 132 9.90 3.01 -35.48
CA LEU A 132 8.70 3.83 -35.25
C LEU A 132 9.05 5.23 -34.74
N GLY A 133 10.09 5.35 -33.91
CA GLY A 133 10.55 6.61 -33.32
C GLY A 133 9.84 6.99 -32.02
N ASP A 134 10.17 8.18 -31.51
CA ASP A 134 9.87 8.60 -30.14
C ASP A 134 8.40 8.85 -29.81
N ASP A 135 7.51 8.91 -30.80
CA ASP A 135 6.07 9.09 -30.59
C ASP A 135 5.35 7.77 -30.23
N TYR A 136 6.04 6.64 -30.35
CA TYR A 136 5.46 5.31 -30.20
C TYR A 136 5.98 4.56 -28.98
N MET A 137 5.17 3.64 -28.52
CA MET A 137 5.57 2.54 -27.65
C MET A 137 5.35 1.21 -28.37
N VAL A 138 6.14 0.23 -27.97
CA VAL A 138 5.97 -1.18 -28.36
C VAL A 138 5.65 -1.96 -27.11
N PHE A 139 4.63 -2.81 -27.16
CA PHE A 139 4.17 -3.54 -26.00
C PHE A 139 3.88 -5.00 -26.30
N TYR A 140 4.13 -5.83 -25.29
CA TYR A 140 3.97 -7.27 -25.30
C TYR A 140 2.96 -7.68 -24.25
N ASN A 141 2.09 -8.63 -24.60
CA ASN A 141 1.23 -9.33 -23.66
C ASN A 141 1.77 -10.77 -23.50
N GLY A 142 2.06 -11.18 -22.27
CA GLY A 142 2.48 -12.55 -22.00
C GLY A 142 1.43 -13.59 -22.40
N PRO A 143 1.83 -14.87 -22.63
CA PRO A 143 0.94 -15.94 -23.08
C PRO A 143 -0.26 -16.14 -22.13
N HIS A 144 -0.05 -15.94 -20.83
CA HIS A 144 -1.08 -16.03 -19.80
C HIS A 144 -1.56 -14.66 -19.32
N CYS A 145 -1.23 -13.57 -20.04
CA CYS A 145 -1.30 -12.20 -19.52
C CYS A 145 -2.03 -11.21 -20.44
N GLY A 146 -2.88 -11.71 -21.33
CA GLY A 146 -3.71 -10.89 -22.22
C GLY A 146 -3.48 -11.16 -23.71
N ALA A 147 -2.54 -12.06 -24.05
CA ALA A 147 -2.35 -12.50 -25.43
C ALA A 147 -3.62 -13.17 -25.98
N SER A 148 -4.09 -12.69 -27.14
CA SER A 148 -5.29 -13.23 -27.80
C SER A 148 -5.02 -14.49 -28.65
N ALA A 149 -3.74 -14.74 -28.93
CA ALA A 149 -3.21 -15.91 -29.64
C ALA A 149 -1.86 -16.28 -28.99
N PRO A 150 -1.86 -16.95 -27.83
CA PRO A 150 -0.62 -17.33 -27.14
C PRO A 150 0.21 -18.39 -27.89
N ASP A 151 -0.38 -19.02 -28.90
CA ASP A 151 0.23 -19.99 -29.81
C ASP A 151 1.02 -19.35 -30.96
N HIS A 152 0.86 -18.05 -31.21
CA HIS A 152 1.58 -17.32 -32.26
C HIS A 152 2.22 -16.05 -31.72
N LEU A 153 3.56 -15.99 -31.77
CA LEU A 153 4.38 -14.89 -31.28
C LEU A 153 4.04 -13.55 -31.95
N HIS A 154 3.61 -12.59 -31.14
CA HIS A 154 3.27 -11.24 -31.58
C HIS A 154 3.45 -10.19 -30.49
N ILE A 155 3.77 -8.97 -30.94
CA ILE A 155 3.81 -7.75 -30.14
C ILE A 155 2.88 -6.71 -30.78
N GLN A 156 2.64 -5.62 -30.08
CA GLN A 156 1.76 -4.54 -30.55
C GLN A 156 2.49 -3.21 -30.43
N ALA A 157 2.03 -2.20 -31.16
CA ALA A 157 2.58 -0.85 -31.08
C ALA A 157 1.50 0.21 -31.28
N GLY A 158 1.72 1.38 -30.70
CA GLY A 158 0.86 2.54 -30.86
C GLY A 158 1.42 3.76 -30.12
N ARG A 159 0.71 4.89 -30.18
CA ARG A 159 1.19 6.13 -29.56
C ARG A 159 1.12 6.06 -28.04
N TRP A 160 2.21 6.36 -27.36
CA TRP A 160 2.26 6.30 -25.89
C TRP A 160 1.49 7.44 -25.22
N THR A 161 1.30 8.57 -25.93
CA THR A 161 0.61 9.77 -25.42
C THR A 161 -0.88 9.53 -25.14
N GLU A 162 -1.46 8.48 -25.72
CA GLU A 162 -2.84 8.05 -25.50
C GLU A 162 -3.00 7.19 -24.23
N VAL A 163 -1.91 6.72 -23.62
CA VAL A 163 -1.95 5.78 -22.49
C VAL A 163 -1.63 6.50 -21.17
N PRO A 164 -2.58 6.62 -20.24
CA PRO A 164 -2.45 7.49 -19.06
C PRO A 164 -1.24 7.17 -18.19
N LEU A 165 -1.00 5.89 -17.86
CA LEU A 165 0.10 5.52 -16.98
C LEU A 165 1.46 5.77 -17.61
N ILE A 166 1.59 5.51 -18.91
CA ILE A 166 2.85 5.72 -19.64
C ILE A 166 3.18 7.21 -19.69
N LYS A 167 2.18 8.04 -20.03
CA LYS A 167 2.32 9.51 -19.99
C LYS A 167 2.71 10.00 -18.60
N TYR A 168 2.08 9.47 -17.55
CA TYR A 168 2.37 9.86 -16.17
C TYR A 168 3.79 9.47 -15.74
N ILE A 169 4.23 8.25 -16.04
CA ILE A 169 5.59 7.76 -15.75
C ILE A 169 6.63 8.64 -16.44
N LEU A 170 6.45 8.93 -17.73
CA LEU A 170 7.40 9.76 -18.49
C LEU A 170 7.45 11.21 -17.99
N THR A 171 6.31 11.76 -17.57
CA THR A 171 6.24 13.13 -17.02
C THR A 171 6.88 13.24 -15.64
N ASN A 172 6.94 12.12 -14.88
CA ASN A 172 7.47 12.06 -13.51
C ASN A 172 8.63 11.06 -13.44
N ARG A 173 9.48 11.03 -14.48
CA ARG A 173 10.50 9.99 -14.69
C ARG A 173 11.42 9.83 -13.48
N GLU A 174 11.80 10.94 -12.86
CA GLU A 174 12.64 11.01 -11.67
C GLU A 174 12.06 10.29 -10.43
N LYS A 175 10.73 10.09 -10.38
CA LYS A 175 10.06 9.36 -9.31
C LYS A 175 10.11 7.86 -9.51
N PHE A 176 10.08 7.39 -10.75
CA PHE A 176 9.82 5.99 -11.10
C PHE A 176 11.02 5.24 -11.66
N ALA A 177 11.96 5.94 -12.26
CA ALA A 177 13.13 5.35 -12.90
C ALA A 177 14.39 5.99 -12.29
N LYS A 178 15.06 5.25 -11.40
CA LYS A 178 16.23 5.73 -10.62
C LYS A 178 17.49 4.91 -10.88
N GLY A 179 17.45 3.98 -11.83
CA GLY A 179 18.59 3.14 -12.15
C GLY A 179 18.35 2.20 -13.33
N SER A 180 19.43 1.57 -13.75
CA SER A 180 19.47 0.61 -14.86
C SER A 180 19.33 -0.85 -14.42
N SER A 181 19.12 -1.08 -13.12
CA SER A 181 18.95 -2.41 -12.55
C SER A 181 17.53 -2.64 -12.03
N TRP A 182 17.08 -3.90 -12.08
CA TRP A 182 15.77 -4.33 -11.59
C TRP A 182 15.55 -4.03 -10.10
N GLN A 183 16.62 -4.09 -9.29
CA GLN A 183 16.56 -3.95 -7.82
C GLN A 183 16.51 -2.50 -7.33
N GLU A 184 16.84 -1.54 -8.18
CA GLU A 184 16.91 -0.11 -7.81
C GLU A 184 15.61 0.65 -8.08
N ASN A 185 14.63 0.01 -8.74
CA ASN A 185 13.43 0.67 -9.22
C ASN A 185 12.19 0.25 -8.41
N SER A 186 11.31 1.23 -8.17
CA SER A 186 10.14 1.07 -7.31
C SER A 186 8.92 0.60 -8.10
N CYS A 187 7.97 -0.02 -7.39
CA CYS A 187 6.65 -0.30 -7.94
C CYS A 187 5.97 1.00 -8.34
N ALA A 188 5.88 1.22 -9.66
CA ALA A 188 5.16 2.29 -10.31
C ALA A 188 3.70 2.29 -9.83
N PRO A 189 2.96 3.38 -10.06
CA PRO A 189 2.16 3.95 -9.00
C PRO A 189 0.92 3.08 -8.63
N LEU A 190 0.58 2.04 -9.42
CA LEU A 190 -0.46 1.04 -9.13
C LEU A 190 0.02 -0.19 -8.32
N GLY A 191 1.30 -0.23 -7.92
CA GLY A 191 1.87 -1.23 -7.01
C GLY A 191 2.50 -2.47 -7.68
N TYR A 192 2.42 -2.58 -9.01
CA TYR A 192 2.90 -3.76 -9.75
C TYR A 192 3.87 -3.46 -10.89
N ALA A 193 3.97 -2.22 -11.39
CA ALA A 193 4.82 -1.93 -12.56
C ALA A 193 6.26 -1.62 -12.14
N ILE A 194 7.25 -1.99 -12.94
CA ILE A 194 8.68 -1.81 -12.65
C ILE A 194 9.31 -1.11 -13.84
N CYS A 195 9.84 0.08 -13.61
CA CYS A 195 10.41 0.93 -14.65
C CYS A 195 11.94 0.82 -14.63
N VAL A 196 12.59 0.54 -15.76
CA VAL A 196 14.05 0.39 -15.83
C VAL A 196 14.63 1.25 -16.94
N GLU A 197 15.64 2.06 -16.61
CA GLU A 197 16.36 2.92 -17.57
C GLU A 197 17.50 2.12 -18.20
N ASN A 198 17.25 1.45 -19.33
CA ASN A 198 18.23 0.87 -20.29
C ASN A 198 17.62 -0.31 -21.05
N ARG A 199 16.77 -0.04 -22.06
CA ARG A 199 16.18 -1.10 -22.90
C ARG A 199 17.19 -2.03 -23.61
N ASN A 200 18.43 -1.59 -23.78
CA ASN A 200 19.46 -2.36 -24.50
C ASN A 200 20.06 -3.50 -23.64
N ASN A 201 19.72 -3.59 -22.35
CA ASN A 201 20.14 -4.70 -21.53
C ASN A 201 19.27 -5.94 -21.83
N SER A 202 19.86 -6.89 -22.57
CA SER A 202 19.19 -8.11 -23.00
C SER A 202 18.96 -9.13 -21.88
N ASN A 203 19.44 -8.93 -20.65
CA ASN A 203 19.25 -9.92 -19.58
C ASN A 203 17.94 -9.76 -18.80
N PHE A 204 17.07 -8.79 -19.10
CA PHE A 204 15.89 -8.57 -18.28
C PHE A 204 14.81 -9.66 -18.38
N TYR A 205 14.63 -10.31 -19.53
CA TYR A 205 13.66 -11.39 -19.65
C TYR A 205 14.01 -12.62 -18.78
N SER A 206 15.27 -12.77 -18.37
CA SER A 206 15.68 -13.85 -17.46
C SER A 206 15.02 -13.80 -16.08
N GLN A 207 14.43 -12.66 -15.71
CA GLN A 207 13.75 -12.49 -14.42
C GLN A 207 12.40 -13.21 -14.34
N PHE A 208 11.78 -13.60 -15.46
CA PHE A 208 10.39 -14.11 -15.50
C PHE A 208 10.28 -15.63 -15.72
N GLY A 209 11.41 -16.33 -15.85
CA GLY A 209 11.41 -17.77 -16.14
C GLY A 209 10.76 -18.11 -17.49
N ASP A 210 10.30 -19.34 -17.65
CA ASP A 210 9.77 -19.84 -18.92
C ASP A 210 8.28 -19.52 -19.16
N ASN A 211 7.54 -19.09 -18.11
CA ASN A 211 6.09 -18.84 -18.20
C ASN A 211 5.74 -17.46 -18.78
N ASP A 212 6.70 -16.52 -18.79
CA ASP A 212 6.50 -15.15 -19.26
C ASP A 212 5.23 -14.49 -18.70
N ASP A 213 4.99 -14.66 -17.40
CA ASP A 213 3.87 -14.05 -16.67
C ASP A 213 4.10 -12.54 -16.47
N VAL A 214 4.21 -11.81 -17.58
CA VAL A 214 4.58 -10.42 -17.64
C VAL A 214 4.01 -9.74 -18.89
N ASN A 215 3.56 -8.51 -18.72
CA ASN A 215 3.34 -7.56 -19.80
C ASN A 215 4.51 -6.58 -19.85
N VAL A 216 4.94 -6.19 -21.05
CA VAL A 216 6.11 -5.31 -21.22
C VAL A 216 5.74 -4.15 -22.10
N VAL A 217 6.22 -2.95 -21.77
CA VAL A 217 6.17 -1.76 -22.63
C VAL A 217 7.57 -1.22 -22.80
N LEU A 218 7.98 -0.99 -24.04
CA LEU A 218 9.13 -0.18 -24.41
C LEU A 218 8.64 1.20 -24.84
N VAL A 219 9.25 2.25 -24.28
CA VAL A 219 8.99 3.64 -24.68
C VAL A 219 10.25 4.47 -24.43
N HIS A 220 10.72 5.19 -25.45
CA HIS A 220 12.06 5.81 -25.42
C HIS A 220 13.11 4.79 -24.94
N ASP A 221 14.00 5.17 -24.04
CA ASP A 221 15.00 4.28 -23.43
C ASP A 221 14.48 3.45 -22.23
N LEU A 222 13.20 3.61 -21.88
CA LEU A 222 12.56 2.98 -20.72
C LEU A 222 11.94 1.63 -21.08
N VAL A 223 12.10 0.68 -20.16
CA VAL A 223 11.31 -0.56 -20.12
C VAL A 223 10.38 -0.52 -18.92
N ILE A 224 9.11 -0.79 -19.14
CA ILE A 224 8.11 -0.95 -18.09
C ILE A 224 7.67 -2.40 -18.08
N PHE A 225 8.03 -3.12 -17.03
CA PHE A 225 7.56 -4.46 -16.77
C PHE A 225 6.33 -4.43 -15.89
N ILE A 226 5.35 -5.24 -16.22
CA ILE A 226 4.12 -5.44 -15.46
C ILE A 226 4.06 -6.94 -15.20
N PRO A 227 4.73 -7.44 -14.15
CA PRO A 227 4.57 -8.80 -13.69
C PRO A 227 3.08 -9.09 -13.44
N ARG A 228 2.63 -10.28 -13.81
CA ARG A 228 1.23 -10.69 -13.74
C ARG A 228 1.11 -11.94 -12.88
N ARG A 229 -0.05 -12.09 -12.24
CA ARG A 229 -0.41 -13.28 -11.47
C ARG A 229 -1.73 -13.93 -11.91
N LYS A 230 -2.55 -13.18 -12.64
CA LYS A 230 -3.79 -13.69 -13.24
C LYS A 230 -3.96 -13.14 -14.67
N HIS A 231 -4.50 -14.01 -15.53
CA HIS A 231 -4.92 -13.64 -16.87
C HIS A 231 -6.13 -12.70 -16.84
N ARG A 232 -7.19 -13.13 -16.12
CA ARG A 232 -8.46 -12.42 -15.96
C ARG A 232 -8.83 -12.32 -14.48
N PRO A 233 -9.48 -11.23 -14.06
CA PRO A 233 -9.96 -11.07 -12.70
C PRO A 233 -11.14 -12.00 -12.41
N ASP A 234 -11.43 -12.24 -11.14
CA ASP A 234 -12.50 -13.13 -10.70
C ASP A 234 -13.89 -12.61 -11.15
N CYS A 235 -14.06 -11.28 -11.21
CA CYS A 235 -15.29 -10.65 -11.73
C CYS A 235 -15.57 -11.00 -13.20
N PHE A 236 -14.57 -11.41 -13.99
CA PHE A 236 -14.79 -11.87 -15.36
C PHE A 236 -15.62 -13.16 -15.41
N PHE A 237 -15.42 -14.03 -14.43
CA PHE A 237 -16.03 -15.36 -14.36
C PHE A 237 -17.28 -15.40 -13.48
N ALA A 238 -17.62 -14.30 -12.80
CA ALA A 238 -18.82 -14.21 -11.97
C ALA A 238 -20.10 -14.41 -12.80
N THR A 239 -21.13 -14.98 -12.17
CA THR A 239 -22.43 -15.28 -12.79
C THR A 239 -23.57 -14.42 -12.24
N ASN A 240 -23.26 -13.52 -11.30
CA ASN A 240 -24.17 -12.60 -10.65
C ASN A 240 -23.87 -11.15 -11.10
N ASP A 241 -24.47 -10.17 -10.41
CA ASP A 241 -24.34 -8.73 -10.71
C ASP A 241 -22.91 -8.18 -10.49
N GLN A 242 -21.99 -9.00 -9.96
CA GLN A 242 -20.56 -8.68 -9.84
C GLN A 242 -19.79 -9.01 -11.13
N ARG A 243 -20.45 -9.55 -12.16
CA ARG A 243 -19.80 -9.86 -13.43
C ARG A 243 -19.36 -8.59 -14.13
N ARG A 244 -18.11 -8.58 -14.60
CA ARG A 244 -17.54 -7.53 -15.47
C ARG A 244 -16.81 -8.18 -16.64
N LEU A 245 -17.11 -7.81 -17.88
CA LEU A 245 -16.41 -8.29 -19.08
C LEU A 245 -15.12 -7.51 -19.32
N ILE A 246 -14.24 -7.50 -18.31
CA ILE A 246 -12.95 -6.81 -18.35
C ILE A 246 -11.83 -7.85 -18.28
N SER A 247 -10.97 -7.87 -19.30
CA SER A 247 -9.85 -8.83 -19.41
C SER A 247 -8.54 -8.06 -19.59
N PRO A 248 -7.88 -7.61 -18.50
CA PRO A 248 -6.77 -6.68 -18.60
C PRO A 248 -5.60 -7.20 -19.42
N GLY A 249 -5.27 -6.54 -20.53
CA GLY A 249 -4.01 -6.66 -21.25
C GLY A 249 -3.02 -5.57 -20.85
N THR A 250 -1.95 -5.35 -21.62
CA THR A 250 -0.94 -4.33 -21.31
C THR A 250 -1.52 -2.92 -21.24
N LEU A 251 -2.45 -2.57 -22.14
CA LEU A 251 -3.07 -1.24 -22.16
C LEU A 251 -3.98 -1.02 -20.94
N ASP A 252 -4.80 -2.01 -20.57
CA ASP A 252 -5.63 -1.96 -19.36
C ASP A 252 -4.76 -1.80 -18.10
N MET A 253 -3.69 -2.59 -18.00
CA MET A 253 -2.72 -2.50 -16.89
C MET A 253 -1.96 -1.16 -16.87
N CYS A 254 -1.95 -0.42 -17.98
CA CYS A 254 -1.42 0.92 -18.09
C CYS A 254 -2.49 2.03 -17.93
N GLY A 255 -3.59 1.70 -17.25
CA GLY A 255 -4.62 2.67 -16.88
C GLY A 255 -5.61 3.01 -18.00
N MET A 256 -5.71 2.16 -19.02
CA MET A 256 -6.72 2.31 -20.08
C MET A 256 -7.61 1.07 -20.16
N ILE A 257 -8.54 0.94 -19.21
CA ILE A 257 -9.45 -0.19 -19.11
C ILE A 257 -10.43 -0.17 -20.27
N ILE A 258 -10.53 -1.28 -20.99
CA ILE A 258 -11.43 -1.41 -22.13
C ILE A 258 -12.69 -2.17 -21.73
N ALA A 259 -13.83 -1.49 -21.76
CA ALA A 259 -15.14 -2.05 -21.45
C ALA A 259 -15.91 -2.30 -22.76
N PRO A 260 -16.11 -3.56 -23.19
CA PRO A 260 -16.92 -3.86 -24.37
C PRO A 260 -18.41 -3.67 -24.11
N ASP A 261 -18.83 -3.87 -22.85
CA ASP A 261 -20.21 -3.73 -22.41
C ASP A 261 -20.46 -2.31 -21.87
N LYS A 262 -21.64 -1.76 -22.17
CA LYS A 262 -22.00 -0.39 -21.81
C LYS A 262 -22.29 -0.25 -20.31
N GLU A 263 -22.88 -1.28 -19.70
CA GLU A 263 -23.18 -1.30 -18.26
C GLU A 263 -21.89 -1.31 -17.44
N ASP A 264 -20.90 -2.12 -17.84
CA ASP A 264 -19.57 -2.11 -17.23
C ASP A 264 -18.92 -0.72 -17.33
N PHE A 265 -19.01 -0.08 -18.50
CA PHE A 265 -18.47 1.28 -18.68
C PHE A 265 -19.16 2.31 -17.78
N ASP A 266 -20.49 2.24 -17.65
CA ASP A 266 -21.28 3.21 -16.88
C ASP A 266 -21.10 3.02 -15.37
N ASN A 267 -20.97 1.77 -14.91
CA ASN A 267 -21.01 1.44 -13.49
C ASN A 267 -19.64 1.19 -12.82
N LEU A 268 -18.57 0.95 -13.59
CA LEU A 268 -17.26 0.64 -12.99
C LEU A 268 -16.74 1.81 -12.13
N GLY A 269 -16.58 1.57 -10.83
CA GLY A 269 -16.08 2.57 -9.88
C GLY A 269 -14.55 2.63 -9.79
N ALA A 270 -14.03 3.65 -9.10
CA ALA A 270 -12.58 3.82 -8.84
C ALA A 270 -11.97 2.62 -8.11
N GLU A 271 -12.60 2.22 -7.01
CA GLU A 271 -12.12 1.14 -6.16
C GLU A 271 -12.21 -0.22 -6.86
N GLU A 272 -13.27 -0.43 -7.63
CA GLU A 272 -13.45 -1.65 -8.43
C GLU A 272 -12.43 -1.75 -9.56
N ALA A 273 -12.22 -0.67 -10.32
CA ALA A 273 -11.19 -0.60 -11.36
C ALA A 273 -9.79 -0.89 -10.78
N LEU A 274 -9.45 -0.27 -9.66
CA LEU A 274 -8.18 -0.49 -8.98
C LEU A 274 -8.05 -1.94 -8.49
N SER A 275 -9.13 -2.51 -7.92
CA SER A 275 -9.15 -3.91 -7.50
C SER A 275 -8.88 -4.85 -8.68
N ILE A 276 -9.51 -4.64 -9.84
CA ILE A 276 -9.31 -5.46 -11.05
C ILE A 276 -7.85 -5.46 -11.50
N LEU A 277 -7.23 -4.27 -11.59
CA LEU A 277 -5.84 -4.14 -12.01
C LEU A 277 -4.88 -4.78 -11.00
N ARG A 278 -5.11 -4.57 -9.70
CA ARG A 278 -4.32 -5.17 -8.62
C ARG A 278 -4.49 -6.68 -8.53
N GLU A 279 -5.66 -7.20 -8.87
CA GLU A 279 -5.91 -8.64 -8.92
C GLU A 279 -5.07 -9.30 -10.02
N CYS A 280 -4.98 -8.65 -11.18
CA CYS A 280 -4.22 -9.14 -12.34
C CYS A 280 -2.69 -8.96 -12.19
N GLY A 281 -2.25 -7.83 -11.63
CA GLY A 281 -0.85 -7.49 -11.43
C GLY A 281 -0.21 -8.25 -10.27
N LYS A 282 1.04 -8.70 -10.45
CA LYS A 282 1.84 -9.28 -9.38
C LYS A 282 2.63 -8.17 -8.70
N TRP A 283 2.31 -7.90 -7.44
CA TRP A 283 3.03 -6.91 -6.67
C TRP A 283 4.44 -7.42 -6.36
N GLN A 284 5.35 -6.50 -6.12
CA GLN A 284 6.63 -6.83 -5.54
C GLN A 284 6.65 -6.32 -4.10
N GLN A 285 7.39 -7.01 -3.24
CA GLN A 285 7.70 -6.45 -1.93
C GLN A 285 8.43 -5.11 -2.12
N PRO A 286 8.00 -4.03 -1.45
CA PRO A 286 8.70 -2.76 -1.51
C PRO A 286 10.04 -2.81 -0.76
N THR A 287 10.97 -1.98 -1.21
CA THR A 287 12.10 -1.54 -0.38
C THR A 287 11.62 -0.44 0.55
N ILE A 288 11.95 -0.55 1.82
CA ILE A 288 11.59 0.37 2.89
C ILE A 288 12.82 1.20 3.24
N HIS A 289 12.64 2.51 3.36
CA HIS A 289 13.65 3.44 3.83
C HIS A 289 13.39 3.75 5.31
N VAL A 290 14.20 3.17 6.20
CA VAL A 290 14.00 3.30 7.65
C VAL A 290 14.98 4.31 8.23
N GLY A 291 14.49 5.40 8.81
CA GLY A 291 15.31 6.35 9.57
C GLY A 291 15.67 5.77 10.94
N ILE A 292 16.96 5.44 11.16
CA ILE A 292 17.42 4.80 12.40
C ILE A 292 17.84 5.85 13.43
N VAL A 293 18.79 6.72 13.08
CA VAL A 293 19.36 7.70 14.02
C VAL A 293 19.77 8.97 13.28
N LYS A 294 19.63 10.10 13.97
CA LYS A 294 20.09 11.41 13.52
C LYS A 294 21.24 11.89 14.40
N GLY A 295 22.28 12.46 13.79
CA GLY A 295 23.37 13.08 14.52
C GLY A 295 24.39 13.80 13.64
N LYS A 296 25.26 14.59 14.26
CA LYS A 296 26.34 15.33 13.56
C LYS A 296 27.38 14.38 12.93
N GLN A 297 27.67 13.29 13.63
CA GLN A 297 28.52 12.20 13.15
C GLN A 297 27.77 10.89 13.33
N ILE A 298 27.84 10.04 12.31
CA ILE A 298 27.29 8.69 12.32
C ILE A 298 28.46 7.74 12.18
N ASP A 299 28.76 7.00 13.24
CA ASP A 299 29.79 5.97 13.24
C ASP A 299 29.19 4.66 12.73
N SER A 300 29.74 4.15 11.63
CA SER A 300 29.23 2.96 10.96
C SER A 300 30.33 2.10 10.37
N THR A 301 30.10 0.78 10.35
CA THR A 301 30.99 -0.19 9.70
C THR A 301 30.18 -1.00 8.70
N GLN A 302 30.64 -1.05 7.44
CA GLN A 302 30.02 -1.87 6.41
C GLN A 302 30.62 -3.27 6.37
N HIS A 303 29.76 -4.29 6.28
CA HIS A 303 30.13 -5.68 6.07
C HIS A 303 29.49 -6.18 4.77
N LYS A 304 29.75 -7.44 4.41
CA LYS A 304 29.27 -8.02 3.15
C LYS A 304 27.73 -8.08 3.08
N ASP A 305 27.10 -8.51 4.18
CA ASP A 305 25.67 -8.85 4.21
C ASP A 305 24.85 -7.99 5.21
N TYR A 306 25.52 -7.11 5.97
CA TYR A 306 24.92 -6.22 6.96
C TYR A 306 25.83 -5.02 7.24
N PHE A 307 25.34 -4.02 7.98
CA PHE A 307 26.15 -2.94 8.52
C PHE A 307 25.91 -2.75 10.01
N THR A 308 26.87 -2.14 10.68
CA THR A 308 26.80 -1.82 12.11
C THR A 308 26.72 -0.31 12.28
N LEU A 309 25.77 0.17 13.10
CA LEU A 309 25.77 1.52 13.63
C LEU A 309 26.16 1.47 15.10
N ARG A 310 27.11 2.31 15.49
CA ARG A 310 27.61 2.34 16.88
C ARG A 310 26.90 3.37 17.72
N ASN A 311 26.72 3.07 19.01
CA ASN A 311 26.11 3.96 19.99
C ASN A 311 24.73 4.50 19.54
N VAL A 312 23.85 3.61 19.06
CA VAL A 312 22.48 3.98 18.72
C VAL A 312 21.67 4.14 20.01
N THR A 313 21.04 5.30 20.19
CA THR A 313 20.16 5.55 21.34
C THR A 313 18.87 4.74 21.17
N ILE A 314 18.55 3.89 22.14
CA ILE A 314 17.27 3.20 22.25
C ILE A 314 16.44 3.77 23.40
N GLY A 315 15.12 3.78 23.26
CA GLY A 315 14.21 4.28 24.31
C GLY A 315 14.29 5.79 24.47
N VAL A 316 14.41 6.54 23.37
CA VAL A 316 14.52 8.00 23.37
C VAL A 316 13.36 8.62 24.16
N ASN A 317 13.66 9.42 25.19
CA ASN A 317 12.69 10.03 26.10
C ASN A 317 11.91 9.05 27.02
N PHE A 318 12.35 7.81 27.16
CA PHE A 318 11.85 6.87 28.18
C PHE A 318 12.86 6.70 29.33
N HIS A 319 12.37 6.24 30.48
CA HIS A 319 13.18 6.06 31.70
C HIS A 319 14.26 4.96 31.58
N TRP A 320 14.27 4.20 30.49
CA TRP A 320 15.22 3.11 30.22
C TRP A 320 16.18 3.40 29.05
N GLN A 321 16.35 4.66 28.66
CA GLN A 321 17.21 5.05 27.53
C GLN A 321 18.65 4.52 27.66
N GLN A 322 19.17 3.86 26.62
CA GLN A 322 20.54 3.29 26.58
C GLN A 322 21.20 3.48 25.21
N LEU A 323 22.52 3.30 25.14
CA LEU A 323 23.28 3.27 23.89
C LEU A 323 23.67 1.81 23.58
N GLU A 324 23.35 1.34 22.38
CA GLU A 324 23.65 -0.02 21.94
C GLU A 324 24.24 0.01 20.52
N ASP A 325 25.20 -0.88 20.25
CA ASP A 325 25.66 -1.15 18.89
C ASP A 325 24.62 -2.03 18.19
N GLN A 326 24.12 -1.59 17.04
CA GLN A 326 23.06 -2.30 16.32
C GLN A 326 23.52 -2.73 14.93
N HIS A 327 23.15 -3.95 14.55
CA HIS A 327 23.46 -4.56 13.26
C HIS A 327 22.22 -4.63 12.39
N PHE A 328 22.32 -4.20 11.14
CA PHE A 328 21.19 -4.12 10.22
C PHE A 328 21.50 -4.80 8.89
N LYS A 329 20.55 -5.59 8.39
CA LYS A 329 20.57 -6.05 7.00
C LYS A 329 20.21 -4.91 6.05
N GLY A 330 20.64 -5.04 4.80
CA GLY A 330 20.33 -4.07 3.75
C GLY A 330 21.44 -3.04 3.58
N LYS A 331 21.10 -1.90 2.99
CA LYS A 331 22.06 -0.87 2.58
C LYS A 331 21.93 0.37 3.45
N LEU A 332 23.04 0.84 4.00
CA LEU A 332 23.10 2.11 4.72
C LEU A 332 23.23 3.27 3.73
N ARG A 333 22.39 4.28 3.91
CA ARG A 333 22.43 5.55 3.22
C ARG A 333 22.54 6.68 4.25
N ILE A 334 23.51 7.57 4.07
CA ILE A 334 23.69 8.74 4.93
C ILE A 334 23.20 9.97 4.20
N VAL A 335 22.19 10.65 4.74
CA VAL A 335 21.55 11.81 4.10
C VAL A 335 21.70 13.04 4.99
N PRO A 336 22.21 14.18 4.48
CA PRO A 336 22.32 15.40 5.25
C PRO A 336 20.96 16.08 5.47
N GLU A 337 20.75 16.62 6.67
CA GLU A 337 19.59 17.46 7.02
C GLU A 337 20.06 18.62 7.91
N GLY A 338 20.22 19.80 7.32
CA GLY A 338 20.81 20.96 8.00
C GLY A 338 22.24 20.70 8.46
N ASN A 339 22.50 20.85 9.77
CA ASN A 339 23.82 20.63 10.38
C ASN A 339 24.04 19.18 10.85
N GLU A 340 23.07 18.30 10.62
CA GLU A 340 23.09 16.91 11.05
C GLU A 340 22.93 15.96 9.86
N LYS A 341 23.02 14.66 10.14
CA LYS A 341 22.88 13.60 9.16
C LYS A 341 21.92 12.55 9.69
N TRP A 342 21.16 11.96 8.79
CA TRP A 342 20.35 10.77 9.04
C TRP A 342 21.07 9.52 8.57
N ALA A 343 21.04 8.48 9.40
CA ALA A 343 21.31 7.11 9.01
C ALA A 343 20.00 6.46 8.54
N ILE A 344 19.92 6.17 7.25
CA ILE A 344 18.74 5.55 6.62
C ILE A 344 19.12 4.15 6.16
N ASN A 345 18.30 3.18 6.53
CA ASN A 345 18.46 1.78 6.17
C ASN A 345 17.49 1.40 5.05
N ASP A 346 18.04 1.04 3.89
CA ASP A 346 17.30 0.52 2.74
C ASP A 346 17.21 -0.99 2.84
N ILE A 347 16.00 -1.51 3.06
CA ILE A 347 15.76 -2.93 3.36
C ILE A 347 14.48 -3.43 2.70
N LEU A 348 14.47 -4.69 2.30
CA LEU A 348 13.25 -5.32 1.80
C LEU A 348 12.22 -5.48 2.93
N LEU A 349 10.95 -5.27 2.61
CA LEU A 349 9.84 -5.31 3.55
C LEU A 349 9.84 -6.56 4.46
N GLU A 350 10.11 -7.75 3.93
CA GLU A 350 10.04 -8.99 4.71
C GLU A 350 11.21 -9.13 5.71
N ASP A 351 12.42 -8.67 5.34
CA ASP A 351 13.55 -8.60 6.28
C ASP A 351 13.29 -7.55 7.38
N TYR A 352 12.67 -6.42 7.02
CA TYR A 352 12.24 -5.41 7.98
C TYR A 352 11.21 -5.95 8.97
N LEU A 353 10.17 -6.63 8.49
CA LEU A 353 9.11 -7.20 9.33
C LEU A 353 9.63 -8.25 10.30
N THR A 354 10.64 -9.03 9.90
CA THR A 354 11.27 -10.02 10.79
C THR A 354 11.87 -9.36 12.03
N SER A 355 12.49 -8.18 11.86
CA SER A 355 12.99 -7.37 12.97
C SER A 355 11.83 -6.76 13.77
N VAL A 356 10.84 -6.15 13.11
CA VAL A 356 9.68 -5.54 13.79
C VAL A 356 8.93 -6.52 14.66
N VAL A 357 8.54 -7.67 14.12
CA VAL A 357 7.78 -8.68 14.87
C VAL A 357 8.57 -9.18 16.08
N SER A 358 9.90 -9.31 15.94
CA SER A 358 10.78 -9.72 17.06
C SER A 358 11.03 -8.61 18.08
N SER A 359 10.97 -7.35 17.67
CA SER A 359 11.19 -6.19 18.56
C SER A 359 9.93 -5.79 19.32
N GLU A 360 8.75 -5.99 18.74
CA GLU A 360 7.46 -5.70 19.38
C GLU A 360 7.06 -6.79 20.39
N MET A 361 7.36 -8.06 20.11
CA MET A 361 6.88 -9.21 20.87
C MET A 361 7.99 -10.16 21.31
N ASN A 362 7.72 -10.90 22.39
CA ASN A 362 8.66 -11.89 22.91
C ASN A 362 8.76 -13.12 21.99
N ALA A 363 9.96 -13.70 21.93
CA ALA A 363 10.31 -14.88 21.13
C ALA A 363 9.39 -16.10 21.35
N HIS A 364 8.76 -16.19 22.53
CA HIS A 364 7.92 -17.32 22.93
C HIS A 364 6.43 -17.09 22.69
N ALA A 365 6.05 -15.98 22.06
CA ALA A 365 4.65 -15.67 21.82
C ALA A 365 4.01 -16.72 20.88
N PRO A 366 2.70 -17.00 21.02
CA PRO A 366 2.03 -18.00 20.18
C PRO A 366 2.20 -17.73 18.68
N LEU A 367 2.54 -18.75 17.91
CA LEU A 367 2.87 -18.61 16.49
C LEU A 367 1.72 -17.98 15.67
N GLU A 368 0.47 -18.38 15.94
CA GLU A 368 -0.70 -17.83 15.22
C GLU A 368 -0.92 -16.34 15.52
N PHE A 369 -0.56 -15.87 16.72
CA PHE A 369 -0.52 -14.45 17.05
C PHE A 369 0.62 -13.73 16.32
N LEU A 370 1.82 -14.30 16.30
CA LEU A 370 2.95 -13.71 15.55
C LEU A 370 2.64 -13.60 14.05
N LYS A 371 1.92 -14.57 13.47
CA LYS A 371 1.41 -14.52 12.09
C LYS A 371 0.41 -13.37 11.90
N ALA A 372 -0.55 -13.23 12.79
CA ALA A 372 -1.51 -12.12 12.73
C ALA A 372 -0.81 -10.75 12.86
N HIS A 373 0.15 -10.64 13.79
CA HIS A 373 0.98 -9.46 13.96
C HIS A 373 1.80 -9.12 12.71
N ALA A 374 2.43 -10.12 12.06
CA ALA A 374 3.16 -9.91 10.82
C ALA A 374 2.27 -9.35 9.71
N ILE A 375 1.06 -9.89 9.53
CA ILE A 375 0.09 -9.42 8.53
C ILE A 375 -0.38 -8.00 8.81
N VAL A 376 -0.71 -7.70 10.07
CA VAL A 376 -1.13 -6.35 10.48
C VAL A 376 0.00 -5.35 10.29
N SER A 377 1.23 -5.66 10.74
CA SER A 377 2.40 -4.81 10.55
C SER A 377 2.72 -4.56 9.08
N ARG A 378 2.57 -5.58 8.22
CA ARG A 378 2.75 -5.48 6.76
C ARG A 378 1.71 -4.58 6.12
N SER A 379 0.44 -4.79 6.47
CA SER A 379 -0.69 -4.02 5.93
C SER A 379 -0.55 -2.54 6.30
N TRP A 380 -0.29 -2.26 7.57
CA TRP A 380 -0.01 -0.92 8.06
C TRP A 380 1.11 -0.24 7.27
N LEU A 381 2.27 -0.90 7.15
CA LEU A 381 3.42 -0.31 6.48
C LEU A 381 3.15 -0.02 4.99
N ILE A 382 2.52 -0.96 4.27
CA ILE A 382 2.18 -0.73 2.86
C ILE A 382 1.17 0.42 2.73
N ALA A 383 0.15 0.50 3.60
CA ALA A 383 -0.80 1.61 3.59
C ALA A 383 -0.11 2.97 3.82
N GLN A 384 0.89 3.04 4.71
CA GLN A 384 1.66 4.27 4.91
C GLN A 384 2.51 4.65 3.69
N LEU A 385 3.14 3.67 3.03
CA LEU A 385 3.90 3.92 1.80
C LEU A 385 3.02 4.45 0.68
N GLU A 386 1.78 3.93 0.57
CA GLU A 386 0.79 4.44 -0.37
C GLU A 386 0.40 5.88 -0.01
N ARG A 387 0.15 6.17 1.27
CA ARG A 387 -0.20 7.51 1.77
C ARG A 387 0.89 8.56 1.53
N LYS A 388 2.17 8.22 1.74
CA LYS A 388 3.31 9.13 1.49
C LYS A 388 3.54 9.50 0.03
N ARG A 389 3.06 8.67 -0.91
CA ARG A 389 3.09 8.98 -2.33
C ARG A 389 2.02 10.01 -2.73
N MET A 390 1.15 10.39 -1.78
CA MET A 390 0.09 11.37 -1.94
C MET A 390 0.56 12.76 -1.47
N PRO A 391 -0.02 13.86 -1.99
CA PRO A 391 0.18 15.19 -1.45
C PRO A 391 -0.20 15.25 0.03
N PRO A 392 0.57 15.94 0.90
CA PRO A 392 0.29 15.99 2.33
C PRO A 392 -1.06 16.66 2.61
N GLN A 393 -1.96 15.96 3.30
CA GLN A 393 -3.20 16.54 3.84
C GLN A 393 -2.90 17.15 5.22
N ILE A 394 -2.25 18.32 5.27
CA ILE A 394 -2.04 19.02 6.53
C ILE A 394 -3.37 19.59 7.02
N THR A 395 -3.93 19.03 8.10
CA THR A 395 -5.03 19.66 8.85
C THR A 395 -4.66 19.83 10.33
N THR A 396 -3.73 20.74 10.60
CA THR A 396 -3.60 21.29 11.95
C THR A 396 -4.68 22.37 12.13
N LYS A 397 -5.84 21.99 12.64
CA LYS A 397 -6.86 22.95 13.07
C LYS A 397 -6.66 23.31 14.54
N ILE A 398 -6.02 24.44 14.80
CA ILE A 398 -6.18 25.12 16.10
C ILE A 398 -7.37 26.07 15.91
N GLU A 399 -8.55 25.68 16.38
CA GLU A 399 -9.71 26.58 16.39
C GLU A 399 -9.67 27.44 17.66
N GLU A 400 -9.09 28.64 17.53
CA GLU A 400 -9.28 29.72 18.50
C GLU A 400 -10.64 30.40 18.23
N ASN A 401 -11.71 29.95 18.89
CA ASN A 401 -12.95 30.71 18.93
C ASN A 401 -12.76 31.96 19.80
N THR A 402 -12.26 33.05 19.22
CA THR A 402 -12.45 34.40 19.77
C THR A 402 -13.81 34.92 19.31
N SER A 403 -14.89 34.42 19.93
CA SER A 403 -16.20 35.07 19.80
C SER A 403 -16.12 36.46 20.43
N GLY A 404 -16.45 37.48 19.63
CA GLY A 404 -16.29 38.89 19.94
C GLY A 404 -16.94 39.37 21.24
N GLU A 405 -16.38 40.49 21.70
CA GLU A 405 -16.81 41.40 22.78
C GLU A 405 -18.10 41.03 23.54
N ASN A 406 -17.92 40.75 24.84
CA ASN A 406 -18.92 40.60 25.92
C ASN A 406 -19.42 39.19 26.29
N SER A 407 -18.52 38.22 26.47
CA SER A 407 -18.79 37.08 27.38
C SER A 407 -17.51 36.59 28.07
N THR A 408 -17.50 36.57 29.40
CA THR A 408 -16.39 36.15 30.29
C THR A 408 -16.17 34.63 30.33
N SER A 409 -15.93 33.99 29.18
CA SER A 409 -15.44 32.60 29.14
C SER A 409 -14.63 32.33 27.86
N ASP A 410 -13.31 32.51 27.93
CA ASP A 410 -12.37 32.02 26.91
C ASP A 410 -12.35 30.48 26.94
N ASN A 411 -13.13 29.83 26.07
CA ASN A 411 -13.15 28.37 25.91
C ASN A 411 -12.24 27.96 24.74
N THR A 412 -10.95 27.78 25.01
CA THR A 412 -9.98 27.29 24.00
C THR A 412 -10.17 25.79 23.77
N THR A 413 -10.24 25.36 22.50
CA THR A 413 -10.29 23.93 22.13
C THR A 413 -8.97 23.51 21.48
N ILE A 414 -8.34 22.46 22.00
CA ILE A 414 -7.10 21.87 21.49
C ILE A 414 -7.46 20.52 20.86
N ILE A 415 -7.41 20.45 19.53
CA ILE A 415 -7.51 19.19 18.78
C ILE A 415 -6.22 19.04 17.98
N ARG A 416 -5.53 17.92 18.16
CA ARG A 416 -4.30 17.61 17.41
C ARG A 416 -4.42 16.21 16.84
N TYR A 417 -4.30 16.14 15.52
CA TYR A 417 -4.10 14.90 14.80
C TYR A 417 -2.61 14.63 14.73
N TYR A 418 -2.20 13.53 15.33
CA TYR A 418 -0.83 13.04 15.20
C TYR A 418 -0.87 11.94 14.16
N ASP A 419 -0.81 12.30 12.88
CA ASP A 419 -0.58 11.31 11.82
C ASP A 419 0.88 11.34 11.37
N ARG A 420 1.39 10.20 10.91
CA ARG A 420 2.82 9.88 10.79
C ARG A 420 3.50 10.52 9.56
N ASP A 421 3.14 11.76 9.22
CA ASP A 421 3.71 12.54 8.10
C ASP A 421 4.99 13.30 8.47
N ASP A 422 5.54 13.08 9.67
CA ASP A 422 6.71 13.80 10.20
C ASP A 422 8.05 13.47 9.51
N HIS A 423 8.08 12.56 8.53
CA HIS A 423 9.32 12.12 7.89
C HIS A 423 9.30 12.41 6.39
N THR A 424 10.08 13.41 5.97
CA THR A 424 10.24 13.82 4.56
C THR A 424 11.38 13.08 3.84
N LEU A 425 12.34 12.51 4.59
CA LEU A 425 13.56 11.90 4.05
C LEU A 425 13.54 10.37 3.97
N PHE A 426 12.60 9.72 4.66
CA PHE A 426 12.50 8.25 4.78
C PHE A 426 11.04 7.84 5.02
N ASP A 427 10.73 6.55 4.91
CA ASP A 427 9.37 6.02 4.97
C ASP A 427 8.86 5.90 6.41
N VAL A 428 9.66 5.28 7.28
CA VAL A 428 9.32 5.04 8.69
C VAL A 428 10.54 5.24 9.60
N CYS A 429 10.33 5.60 10.87
CA CYS A 429 11.42 5.60 11.86
C CYS A 429 11.53 4.25 12.57
N ALA A 430 12.67 4.02 13.22
CA ALA A 430 12.95 2.79 13.97
C ALA A 430 12.33 2.74 15.39
N ASP A 431 11.61 3.79 15.80
CA ASP A 431 11.05 3.97 17.15
C ASP A 431 9.55 3.65 17.23
N ASP A 432 9.01 3.64 18.45
CA ASP A 432 7.59 3.46 18.81
C ASP A 432 6.63 4.41 18.05
N HIS A 433 7.17 5.52 17.54
CA HIS A 433 6.42 6.42 16.68
C HIS A 433 5.92 5.73 15.40
N CYS A 434 6.69 4.83 14.79
CA CYS A 434 6.27 4.04 13.62
C CYS A 434 6.11 2.56 14.00
N GLN A 435 7.21 1.81 14.03
CA GLN A 435 7.29 0.43 14.48
C GLN A 435 8.70 0.20 15.03
N ARG A 436 8.83 -0.56 16.12
CA ARG A 436 10.14 -0.84 16.71
C ARG A 436 11.00 -1.66 15.76
N TYR A 437 12.08 -1.08 15.25
CA TYR A 437 13.02 -1.74 14.34
C TYR A 437 14.43 -1.70 14.92
N GLN A 438 14.87 -2.78 15.57
CA GLN A 438 16.14 -2.84 16.30
C GLN A 438 17.20 -3.72 15.62
N GLY A 439 17.05 -3.92 14.31
CA GLY A 439 18.00 -4.68 13.50
C GLY A 439 17.99 -6.18 13.76
N MET A 440 19.14 -6.82 13.59
CA MET A 440 19.33 -8.27 13.55
C MET A 440 19.46 -8.92 14.92
N SER A 441 19.95 -8.18 15.92
CA SER A 441 20.36 -8.73 17.22
C SER A 441 19.21 -9.36 18.01
N ARG A 442 17.96 -9.01 17.69
CA ARG A 442 16.76 -9.47 18.38
C ARG A 442 15.90 -10.43 17.57
N ILE A 443 16.32 -10.81 16.35
CA ILE A 443 15.54 -11.69 15.49
C ILE A 443 15.39 -13.08 16.11
N THR A 444 14.16 -13.59 16.10
CA THR A 444 13.81 -14.91 16.64
C THR A 444 13.37 -15.86 15.52
N GLU A 445 13.55 -17.17 15.71
CA GLU A 445 13.09 -18.18 14.74
C GLU A 445 11.57 -18.20 14.61
N ALA A 446 10.84 -17.98 15.71
CA ALA A 446 9.39 -17.91 15.72
C ALA A 446 8.87 -16.73 14.87
N ALA A 447 9.45 -15.54 15.04
CA ALA A 447 9.12 -14.39 14.21
C ALA A 447 9.49 -14.60 12.74
N SER A 448 10.68 -15.16 12.47
CA SER A 448 11.14 -15.47 11.11
C SER A 448 10.18 -16.45 10.41
N THR A 449 9.73 -17.48 11.12
CA THR A 449 8.72 -18.43 10.62
C THR A 449 7.38 -17.76 10.40
N ALA A 450 6.90 -16.94 11.34
CA ALA A 450 5.63 -16.23 11.19
C ALA A 450 5.63 -15.29 9.97
N VAL A 451 6.70 -14.53 9.76
CA VAL A 451 6.85 -13.63 8.61
C VAL A 451 6.91 -14.43 7.30
N ARG A 452 7.70 -15.51 7.25
CA ARG A 452 7.79 -16.39 6.08
C ARG A 452 6.45 -17.04 5.73
N ASP A 453 5.74 -17.61 6.69
CA ASP A 453 4.46 -18.31 6.49
C ASP A 453 3.30 -17.37 6.10
N THR A 454 3.50 -16.06 6.33
CA THR A 454 2.56 -14.99 5.99
C THR A 454 3.10 -14.02 4.96
N ARG A 455 4.17 -14.39 4.25
CA ARG A 455 4.79 -13.56 3.23
C ARG A 455 3.74 -13.08 2.22
N GLY A 456 3.73 -11.78 1.96
CA GLY A 456 2.78 -11.14 1.06
C GLY A 456 1.32 -11.11 1.50
N LYS A 457 0.95 -11.66 2.66
CA LYS A 457 -0.43 -11.59 3.18
C LYS A 457 -0.71 -10.25 3.84
N VAL A 458 -1.78 -9.60 3.41
CA VAL A 458 -2.25 -8.28 3.88
C VAL A 458 -3.77 -8.26 4.07
N LEU A 459 -4.25 -7.30 4.85
CA LEU A 459 -5.67 -6.98 4.98
C LEU A 459 -6.06 -5.99 3.90
N MET A 460 -7.13 -6.30 3.16
CA MET A 460 -7.63 -5.50 2.05
C MET A 460 -9.08 -5.08 2.29
N PHE A 461 -9.42 -3.86 1.89
CA PHE A 461 -10.79 -3.35 1.86
C PHE A 461 -10.94 -2.39 0.68
N GLY A 462 -12.01 -2.51 -0.12
CA GLY A 462 -12.24 -1.63 -1.28
C GLY A 462 -11.06 -1.59 -2.28
N GLY A 463 -10.37 -2.71 -2.48
CA GLY A 463 -9.19 -2.78 -3.36
C GLY A 463 -7.92 -2.10 -2.81
N LYS A 464 -7.95 -1.55 -1.59
CA LYS A 464 -6.83 -0.90 -0.90
C LYS A 464 -6.31 -1.75 0.25
N VAL A 465 -5.03 -1.61 0.56
CA VAL A 465 -4.45 -2.21 1.76
C VAL A 465 -4.95 -1.41 2.97
N VAL A 466 -5.45 -2.11 3.98
CA VAL A 466 -5.98 -1.50 5.21
C VAL A 466 -4.82 -0.92 6.03
N ASP A 467 -4.97 0.30 6.54
CA ASP A 467 -4.07 0.91 7.53
C ASP A 467 -4.21 0.22 8.89
N ALA A 468 -3.81 -1.06 8.97
CA ALA A 468 -4.13 -1.95 10.07
C ALA A 468 -3.43 -1.54 11.38
N ARG A 469 -4.05 -0.60 12.12
CA ARG A 469 -3.59 -0.14 13.43
C ARG A 469 -3.76 -1.24 14.48
N PHE A 470 -2.88 -1.27 15.47
CA PHE A 470 -2.96 -2.20 16.58
C PHE A 470 -2.50 -1.53 17.88
N SER A 471 -2.96 -2.04 19.02
CA SER A 471 -2.57 -1.52 20.32
C SER A 471 -2.35 -2.64 21.34
N LYS A 472 -1.66 -2.32 22.44
CA LYS A 472 -1.26 -3.31 23.45
C LYS A 472 -2.46 -4.00 24.09
N CYS A 473 -3.39 -3.21 24.63
CA CYS A 473 -4.60 -3.69 25.29
C CYS A 473 -5.78 -2.77 24.97
N CYS A 474 -6.84 -3.32 24.37
CA CYS A 474 -8.01 -2.53 24.01
C CYS A 474 -8.88 -2.17 25.23
N GLY A 475 -8.76 -2.88 26.35
CA GLY A 475 -9.58 -2.65 27.55
C GLY A 475 -11.02 -3.17 27.42
N GLY A 476 -11.21 -4.23 26.62
CA GLY A 476 -12.48 -4.95 26.43
C GLY A 476 -13.23 -4.63 25.14
N LYS A 477 -12.90 -3.52 24.46
CA LYS A 477 -13.51 -3.17 23.19
C LYS A 477 -12.56 -2.32 22.34
N SER A 478 -12.48 -2.59 21.04
CA SER A 478 -11.71 -1.77 20.10
C SER A 478 -12.41 -0.43 19.81
N GLU A 479 -11.63 0.57 19.44
CA GLU A 479 -12.12 1.92 19.14
C GLU A 479 -12.24 2.16 17.62
N LEU A 480 -13.06 3.13 17.22
CA LEU A 480 -13.17 3.60 15.84
C LEU A 480 -11.96 4.46 15.43
N TYR A 481 -11.57 4.39 14.16
CA TYR A 481 -10.38 5.09 13.64
C TYR A 481 -10.53 6.61 13.76
N GLU A 482 -11.67 7.16 13.36
CA GLU A 482 -12.04 8.58 13.42
C GLU A 482 -12.15 9.14 14.86
N THR A 483 -12.17 8.27 15.87
CA THR A 483 -12.09 8.75 17.25
C THR A 483 -10.66 9.18 17.61
N CYS A 484 -9.66 8.60 16.95
CA CYS A 484 -8.25 8.78 17.27
C CYS A 484 -7.48 9.60 16.22
N TRP A 485 -7.70 9.35 14.93
CA TRP A 485 -6.72 9.69 13.89
C TRP A 485 -7.18 10.71 12.85
N ASP A 486 -8.47 10.79 12.53
CA ASP A 486 -9.07 11.88 11.74
C ASP A 486 -10.56 12.07 12.09
N ASP A 487 -11.37 12.72 11.26
CA ASP A 487 -12.84 12.81 11.45
C ASP A 487 -13.64 12.14 10.32
N ASN A 488 -12.98 11.43 9.40
CA ASN A 488 -13.62 10.84 8.24
C ASN A 488 -14.12 9.42 8.56
N PRO A 489 -15.24 8.97 7.98
CA PRO A 489 -15.67 7.58 8.14
C PRO A 489 -14.65 6.61 7.53
N HIS A 490 -14.24 5.62 8.32
CA HIS A 490 -13.39 4.51 7.88
C HIS A 490 -14.14 3.18 7.94
N PRO A 491 -14.91 2.81 6.88
CA PRO A 491 -15.74 1.61 6.87
C PRO A 491 -14.95 0.30 6.99
N GLU A 492 -13.64 0.31 6.72
CA GLU A 492 -12.74 -0.81 6.94
C GLU A 492 -12.55 -1.15 8.44
N PHE A 493 -12.80 -0.20 9.34
CA PHE A 493 -12.74 -0.42 10.79
C PHE A 493 -14.13 -0.56 11.40
N SER A 494 -14.20 -1.31 12.48
CA SER A 494 -15.40 -1.43 13.32
C SER A 494 -14.97 -1.59 14.78
N SER A 495 -15.80 -1.07 15.69
CA SER A 495 -15.60 -1.27 17.12
C SER A 495 -16.11 -2.66 17.51
N VAL A 496 -15.19 -3.53 17.92
CA VAL A 496 -15.42 -4.96 18.21
C VAL A 496 -15.20 -5.21 19.70
N ALA A 497 -16.10 -5.96 20.32
CA ALA A 497 -15.91 -6.45 21.68
C ALA A 497 -14.81 -7.51 21.71
N ASP A 498 -13.88 -7.41 22.65
CA ASP A 498 -12.72 -8.30 22.75
C ASP A 498 -13.08 -9.63 23.44
N CYS A 499 -14.22 -10.22 23.09
CA CYS A 499 -14.69 -11.47 23.68
C CYS A 499 -15.46 -12.31 22.63
N PRO A 500 -15.60 -13.62 22.85
CA PRO A 500 -16.59 -14.43 22.14
C PRO A 500 -18.00 -13.89 22.35
N GLU A 501 -18.91 -14.10 21.38
CA GLU A 501 -20.29 -13.57 21.42
C GLU A 501 -21.07 -13.93 22.70
N ASP A 502 -20.74 -15.06 23.35
CA ASP A 502 -21.41 -15.57 24.55
C ASP A 502 -20.56 -15.49 25.84
N ALA A 503 -19.45 -14.75 25.83
CA ALA A 503 -18.52 -14.71 26.97
C ALA A 503 -18.57 -13.38 27.73
N SER A 504 -18.48 -13.46 29.06
CA SER A 504 -18.43 -12.29 29.94
C SER A 504 -17.02 -11.81 30.28
N VAL A 505 -15.99 -12.45 29.71
CA VAL A 505 -14.58 -12.15 30.00
C VAL A 505 -13.86 -11.81 28.72
N ASP A 506 -13.27 -10.62 28.70
CA ASP A 506 -12.48 -10.14 27.57
C ASP A 506 -11.20 -10.98 27.42
N PHE A 507 -10.75 -11.19 26.19
CA PHE A 507 -9.49 -11.87 25.91
C PHE A 507 -8.31 -11.10 26.52
N CYS A 508 -8.33 -9.76 26.48
CA CYS A 508 -7.30 -8.92 27.06
C CYS A 508 -7.37 -8.75 28.58
N ASP A 509 -8.44 -9.23 29.24
CA ASP A 509 -8.55 -9.35 30.70
C ASP A 509 -7.92 -10.67 31.16
N THR A 510 -6.59 -10.75 31.08
CA THR A 510 -5.83 -11.95 31.48
C THR A 510 -4.91 -11.64 32.66
N HIS A 511 -4.94 -12.55 33.64
CA HIS A 511 -4.08 -12.54 34.83
C HIS A 511 -3.12 -13.73 34.83
N ASP A 512 -2.94 -14.37 33.66
CA ASP A 512 -1.99 -15.47 33.50
C ASP A 512 -0.57 -14.90 33.29
N ASP A 513 0.18 -14.76 34.37
CA ASP A 513 1.56 -14.26 34.36
C ASP A 513 2.49 -15.10 33.47
N ALA A 514 2.25 -16.42 33.40
CA ALA A 514 3.05 -17.29 32.55
C ALA A 514 2.82 -16.95 31.07
N LEU A 515 1.56 -16.78 30.66
CA LEU A 515 1.23 -16.34 29.31
C LEU A 515 1.73 -14.92 29.03
N LEU A 516 1.53 -13.97 29.94
CA LEU A 516 1.99 -12.58 29.75
C LEU A 516 3.51 -12.50 29.58
N SER A 517 4.28 -13.29 30.33
CA SER A 517 5.75 -13.36 30.19
C SER A 517 6.21 -13.93 28.83
N THR A 518 5.36 -14.71 28.15
CA THR A 518 5.63 -15.23 26.80
C THR A 518 5.25 -14.27 25.69
N ILE A 519 4.38 -13.29 25.96
CA ILE A 519 3.88 -12.31 24.97
C ILE A 519 4.67 -11.01 25.07
N LEU A 520 4.87 -10.52 26.28
CA LEU A 520 5.48 -9.23 26.58
C LEU A 520 7.00 -9.36 26.69
N ASN A 521 7.71 -8.34 26.19
CA ASN A 521 9.15 -8.21 26.43
C ASN A 521 9.42 -7.84 27.90
N SER A 522 10.60 -8.16 28.41
CA SER A 522 10.95 -8.07 29.84
C SER A 522 10.70 -6.70 30.49
N TYR A 523 10.78 -5.61 29.73
CA TYR A 523 10.48 -4.27 30.20
C TYR A 523 8.97 -4.01 30.37
N ASP A 524 8.11 -4.59 29.51
CA ASP A 524 6.65 -4.45 29.58
C ASP A 524 6.04 -5.37 30.66
N VAL A 525 6.66 -6.51 30.94
CA VAL A 525 6.23 -7.49 31.98
C VAL A 525 6.16 -6.84 33.37
N SER A 526 6.92 -5.77 33.62
CA SER A 526 6.89 -5.05 34.90
C SER A 526 5.55 -4.33 35.17
N THR A 527 4.70 -4.13 34.16
CA THR A 527 3.39 -3.47 34.29
C THR A 527 2.30 -4.50 34.60
N HIS A 528 1.92 -4.67 35.87
CA HIS A 528 1.03 -5.76 36.31
C HIS A 528 -0.48 -5.42 36.23
N ASP A 529 -0.87 -4.18 35.86
CA ASP A 529 -2.27 -3.71 35.93
C ASP A 529 -2.73 -2.95 34.65
N PHE A 530 -2.18 -3.27 33.48
CA PHE A 530 -2.49 -2.52 32.25
C PHE A 530 -3.96 -2.65 31.80
N TYR A 531 -4.66 -3.73 32.15
CA TYR A 531 -6.09 -3.90 31.83
C TYR A 531 -6.95 -2.98 32.70
N SER A 532 -6.64 -2.85 34.00
CA SER A 532 -7.32 -1.97 34.95
C SER A 532 -6.31 -1.24 35.83
N TRP A 533 -6.01 0.02 35.50
CA TRP A 533 -4.97 0.82 36.15
C TRP A 533 -5.56 1.97 36.96
N LYS A 534 -4.81 2.43 37.96
CA LYS A 534 -5.18 3.58 38.80
C LYS A 534 -3.98 4.48 39.04
N VAL A 535 -4.13 5.77 38.80
CA VAL A 535 -3.10 6.78 39.07
C VAL A 535 -3.69 7.92 39.90
N ASN A 536 -2.85 8.52 40.75
CA ASN A 536 -3.22 9.68 41.56
C ASN A 536 -2.26 10.81 41.29
N TYR A 537 -2.79 12.01 41.07
CA TYR A 537 -2.02 13.23 40.88
C TYR A 537 -2.59 14.34 41.76
N SER A 538 -1.73 15.22 42.28
CA SER A 538 -2.21 16.43 42.95
C SER A 538 -2.79 17.41 41.92
N ALA A 539 -3.70 18.30 42.36
CA ALA A 539 -4.21 19.36 41.51
C ALA A 539 -3.07 20.23 40.95
N GLU A 540 -2.04 20.51 41.74
CA GLU A 540 -0.86 21.27 41.34
C GLU A 540 -0.07 20.53 40.23
N GLU A 541 0.08 19.21 40.34
CA GLU A 541 0.78 18.41 39.33
C GLU A 541 0.06 18.42 37.99
N ILE A 542 -1.26 18.18 37.96
CA ILE A 542 -2.06 18.25 36.74
C ILE A 542 -2.00 19.67 36.15
N SER A 543 -2.12 20.70 36.99
CA SER A 543 -2.04 22.10 36.55
C SER A 543 -0.71 22.43 35.89
N ARG A 544 0.39 21.95 36.48
CA ARG A 544 1.74 22.11 35.94
C ARG A 544 1.89 21.37 34.61
N LEU A 545 1.45 20.11 34.53
CA LEU A 545 1.53 19.31 33.30
C LEU A 545 0.74 19.93 32.16
N VAL A 546 -0.50 20.37 32.42
CA VAL A 546 -1.34 21.06 31.43
C VAL A 546 -0.62 22.32 30.94
N LYS A 547 -0.08 23.15 31.84
CA LYS A 547 0.64 24.37 31.47
C LYS A 547 1.89 24.09 30.64
N GLU A 548 2.76 23.18 31.10
CA GLU A 548 4.02 22.82 30.43
C GLU A 548 3.77 22.24 29.04
N LYS A 549 2.76 21.37 28.89
CA LYS A 549 2.54 20.60 27.66
C LYS A 549 1.60 21.27 26.65
N SER A 550 0.67 22.11 27.10
CA SER A 550 -0.22 22.88 26.21
C SER A 550 0.28 24.31 25.95
N GLY A 551 1.11 24.86 26.83
CA GLY A 551 1.47 26.28 26.83
C GLY A 551 0.40 27.20 27.46
N ILE A 552 -0.73 26.66 27.92
CA ILE A 552 -1.87 27.43 28.44
C ILE A 552 -1.91 27.36 29.98
N ASP A 553 -1.91 28.52 30.62
CA ASP A 553 -2.05 28.62 32.08
C ASP A 553 -3.53 28.63 32.49
N VAL A 554 -4.04 27.46 32.88
CA VAL A 554 -5.41 27.26 33.37
C VAL A 554 -5.61 27.67 34.83
N GLY A 555 -4.55 28.07 35.53
CA GLY A 555 -4.55 28.19 36.99
C GLY A 555 -4.54 26.80 37.65
N THR A 556 -5.13 26.70 38.84
CA THR A 556 -5.29 25.42 39.54
C THR A 556 -6.44 24.65 38.91
N VAL A 557 -6.19 23.44 38.42
CA VAL A 557 -7.21 22.55 37.87
C VAL A 557 -8.14 22.09 39.00
N THR A 558 -9.43 22.26 38.76
CA THR A 558 -10.52 22.00 39.72
C THR A 558 -11.44 20.87 39.26
N ALA A 559 -11.56 20.63 37.95
CA ALA A 559 -12.32 19.51 37.42
C ALA A 559 -11.75 19.00 36.09
N LEU A 560 -11.93 17.69 35.90
CA LEU A 560 -11.70 16.98 34.63
C LEU A 560 -13.04 16.35 34.25
N THR A 561 -13.69 16.87 33.22
CA THR A 561 -15.06 16.46 32.84
C THR A 561 -15.05 15.85 31.44
N PRO A 562 -15.21 14.50 31.31
CA PRO A 562 -15.35 13.86 30.01
C PRO A 562 -16.60 14.38 29.29
N LEU A 563 -16.43 15.05 28.15
CA LEU A 563 -17.55 15.58 27.36
C LEU A 563 -18.05 14.56 26.33
N ARG A 564 -17.13 13.78 25.76
CA ARG A 564 -17.47 12.75 24.76
C ARG A 564 -16.55 11.55 24.89
N ARG A 565 -17.15 10.37 24.73
CA ARG A 565 -16.45 9.08 24.65
C ARG A 565 -16.70 8.44 23.28
N GLY A 566 -15.72 7.71 22.78
CA GLY A 566 -15.83 6.88 21.58
C GLY A 566 -16.58 5.57 21.84
N ALA A 567 -16.63 4.72 20.83
CA ALA A 567 -17.35 3.45 20.84
C ALA A 567 -16.77 2.44 21.84
N SER A 568 -15.48 2.54 22.18
CA SER A 568 -14.83 1.75 23.23
C SER A 568 -15.01 2.33 24.65
N GLY A 569 -15.52 3.56 24.76
CA GLY A 569 -15.58 4.32 26.02
C GLY A 569 -14.36 5.18 26.29
N ARG A 570 -13.33 5.17 25.42
CA ARG A 570 -12.19 6.10 25.49
C ARG A 570 -12.67 7.54 25.38
N ILE A 571 -12.12 8.43 26.21
CA ILE A 571 -12.44 9.85 26.13
C ILE A 571 -11.80 10.41 24.86
N CYS A 572 -12.61 11.05 24.02
CA CYS A 572 -12.17 11.73 22.80
C CYS A 572 -12.40 13.24 22.86
N LEU A 573 -13.10 13.72 23.90
CA LEU A 573 -13.22 15.14 24.23
C LEU A 573 -13.30 15.30 25.76
N LEU A 574 -12.32 15.99 26.34
CA LEU A 574 -12.19 16.24 27.77
C LEU A 574 -12.19 17.73 28.05
N ARG A 575 -13.03 18.18 28.99
CA ARG A 575 -12.98 19.54 29.53
C ARG A 575 -12.08 19.59 30.76
N ILE A 576 -11.15 20.53 30.79
CA ILE A 576 -10.27 20.80 31.93
C ILE A 576 -10.61 22.19 32.46
N GLU A 577 -11.17 22.22 33.66
CA GLU A 577 -11.65 23.46 34.31
C GLU A 577 -10.62 23.90 35.35
N GLY A 578 -10.02 25.06 35.15
CA GLY A 578 -9.08 25.64 36.10
C GLY A 578 -9.54 27.00 36.63
N THR A 579 -8.90 27.48 37.70
CA THR A 579 -9.29 28.72 38.38
C THR A 579 -9.16 29.98 37.52
N ARG A 580 -8.42 29.93 36.41
CA ARG A 580 -8.23 31.07 35.49
C ARG A 580 -9.03 30.96 34.21
N ARG A 581 -9.14 29.76 33.65
CA ARG A 581 -9.85 29.48 32.40
C ARG A 581 -10.16 27.99 32.25
N THR A 582 -11.01 27.69 31.29
CA THR A 582 -11.41 26.34 30.92
C THR A 582 -10.91 26.04 29.52
N ILE A 583 -10.32 24.85 29.33
CA ILE A 583 -9.93 24.36 28.00
C ILE A 583 -10.64 23.05 27.70
N THR A 584 -10.85 22.79 26.41
CA THR A 584 -11.32 21.49 25.93
C THR A 584 -10.21 20.84 25.13
N VAL A 585 -9.91 19.58 25.41
CA VAL A 585 -8.87 18.79 24.75
C VAL A 585 -9.55 17.64 24.03
N GLY A 586 -9.35 17.55 22.72
CA GLY A 586 -9.85 16.45 21.90
C GLY A 586 -8.77 15.44 21.53
N LYS A 587 -9.24 14.29 21.04
CA LYS A 587 -8.46 13.12 20.61
C LYS A 587 -7.72 12.44 21.76
N GLU A 588 -7.60 11.12 21.65
CA GLU A 588 -7.21 10.26 22.76
C GLU A 588 -5.74 10.49 23.16
N LEU A 589 -4.84 10.66 22.19
CA LEU A 589 -3.40 10.82 22.44
C LEU A 589 -3.07 12.12 23.17
N GLU A 590 -3.69 13.24 22.78
CA GLU A 590 -3.42 14.53 23.41
C GLU A 590 -3.91 14.57 24.86
N ILE A 591 -5.07 13.96 25.14
CA ILE A 591 -5.57 13.78 26.50
C ILE A 591 -4.56 12.98 27.35
N ARG A 592 -4.05 11.86 26.81
CA ARG A 592 -3.06 11.02 27.49
C ARG A 592 -1.75 11.76 27.75
N ARG A 593 -1.32 12.59 26.80
CA ARG A 593 -0.08 13.37 26.86
C ARG A 593 -0.19 14.49 27.91
N LEU A 594 -1.27 15.25 27.92
CA LEU A 594 -1.42 16.43 28.81
C LEU A 594 -1.54 16.07 30.30
N LEU A 595 -2.06 14.89 30.62
CA LEU A 595 -2.37 14.50 32.01
C LEU A 595 -1.30 13.60 32.67
N SER A 596 -0.17 13.34 32.00
CA SER A 596 0.90 12.50 32.53
C SER A 596 2.27 13.06 32.14
N PRO A 597 3.34 12.91 32.94
CA PRO A 597 4.70 13.30 32.53
C PRO A 597 5.14 12.64 31.23
N THR A 598 4.84 11.35 31.07
CA THR A 598 5.05 10.60 29.82
C THR A 598 3.74 10.59 29.02
N HIS A 599 2.93 9.55 29.18
CA HIS A 599 1.59 9.38 28.62
C HIS A 599 0.78 8.49 29.58
N LEU A 600 -0.52 8.77 29.75
CA LEU A 600 -1.43 7.80 30.35
C LEU A 600 -1.51 6.54 29.49
N TYR A 601 -1.75 5.38 30.11
CA TYR A 601 -1.88 4.10 29.39
C TYR A 601 -2.94 4.18 28.30
N SER A 602 -4.11 4.76 28.60
CA SER A 602 -5.17 5.05 27.63
C SER A 602 -5.94 6.32 28.02
N SER A 603 -6.84 6.79 27.15
CA SER A 603 -7.83 7.82 27.51
C SER A 603 -9.13 7.22 28.06
N TRP A 604 -9.20 5.90 28.25
CA TRP A 604 -10.30 5.26 28.94
C TRP A 604 -10.04 5.38 30.44
N PHE A 605 -10.63 6.38 31.08
CA PHE A 605 -10.62 6.52 32.53
C PHE A 605 -11.84 7.28 33.06
N TYR A 606 -12.08 7.15 34.37
CA TYR A 606 -12.98 7.99 35.13
C TYR A 606 -12.18 8.86 36.11
N PRO A 607 -12.25 10.20 35.99
CA PRO A 607 -11.62 11.08 36.95
C PRO A 607 -12.53 11.27 38.18
N SER A 608 -11.94 11.26 39.37
CA SER A 608 -12.58 11.70 40.61
C SER A 608 -11.65 12.67 41.35
N TYR A 609 -12.21 13.71 41.97
CA TYR A 609 -11.46 14.71 42.73
C TYR A 609 -11.88 14.68 44.20
N ALA A 610 -10.91 14.49 45.09
CA ALA A 610 -11.12 14.53 46.53
C ALA A 610 -9.84 15.02 47.23
N GLU A 611 -10.01 15.87 48.25
CA GLU A 611 -8.92 16.29 49.15
C GLU A 611 -7.68 16.88 48.43
N GLY A 612 -7.86 17.53 47.28
CA GLY A 612 -6.76 18.11 46.51
C GLY A 612 -6.12 17.17 45.47
N PHE A 613 -6.58 15.93 45.38
CA PHE A 613 -6.06 14.92 44.46
C PHE A 613 -7.08 14.51 43.39
N PHE A 614 -6.58 14.31 42.18
CA PHE A 614 -7.27 13.62 41.09
C PHE A 614 -6.87 12.15 41.08
N THR A 615 -7.85 11.28 41.26
CA THR A 615 -7.71 9.85 41.01
C THR A 615 -8.27 9.54 39.63
N LEU A 616 -7.46 8.91 38.77
CA LEU A 616 -7.88 8.45 37.46
C LEU A 616 -7.90 6.92 37.47
N GLU A 617 -9.09 6.33 37.37
CA GLU A 617 -9.28 4.88 37.26
C GLU A 617 -9.57 4.52 35.81
N GLY A 618 -8.66 3.80 35.17
CA GLY A 618 -8.69 3.55 33.73
C GLY A 618 -8.49 2.11 33.33
N ARG A 619 -8.65 1.86 32.02
CA ARG A 619 -8.53 0.53 31.43
C ARG A 619 -7.82 0.54 30.09
N GLY A 620 -7.16 -0.57 29.79
CA GLY A 620 -6.42 -0.78 28.55
C GLY A 620 -5.19 0.12 28.38
N TRP A 621 -4.46 -0.16 27.30
CA TRP A 621 -3.18 0.45 26.98
C TRP A 621 -3.04 0.67 25.47
N GLY A 622 -3.00 1.95 25.08
CA GLY A 622 -2.90 2.42 23.70
C GLY A 622 -4.23 2.99 23.17
N HIS A 623 -4.23 3.31 21.87
CA HIS A 623 -5.35 3.97 21.20
C HIS A 623 -6.60 3.10 21.08
N GLY A 624 -6.48 1.76 21.12
CA GLY A 624 -7.61 0.84 21.05
C GLY A 624 -8.15 0.57 19.65
N VAL A 625 -7.79 1.35 18.64
CA VAL A 625 -8.13 1.07 17.22
C VAL A 625 -7.49 -0.23 16.71
N GLY A 626 -8.29 -1.04 16.01
CA GLY A 626 -7.86 -2.27 15.33
C GLY A 626 -7.53 -3.43 16.27
N MET A 627 -6.44 -4.15 16.00
CA MET A 627 -6.13 -5.39 16.73
C MET A 627 -5.60 -5.13 18.15
N CYS A 628 -6.17 -5.83 19.14
CA CYS A 628 -5.63 -5.90 20.50
C CYS A 628 -4.54 -6.97 20.57
N GLN A 629 -3.29 -6.59 20.89
CA GLN A 629 -2.17 -7.54 20.90
C GLN A 629 -2.34 -8.63 21.98
N ILE A 630 -2.70 -8.24 23.21
CA ILE A 630 -2.90 -9.22 24.30
C ILE A 630 -4.11 -10.11 24.02
N GLY A 631 -5.23 -9.54 23.58
CA GLY A 631 -6.42 -10.31 23.19
C GLY A 631 -6.12 -11.32 22.07
N ALA A 632 -5.43 -10.89 21.01
CA ALA A 632 -5.01 -11.75 19.91
C ALA A 632 -4.08 -12.90 20.36
N ALA A 633 -3.16 -12.63 21.28
CA ALA A 633 -2.29 -13.65 21.86
C ALA A 633 -3.06 -14.65 22.73
N VAL A 634 -4.02 -14.19 23.53
CA VAL A 634 -4.91 -15.06 24.32
C VAL A 634 -5.80 -15.90 23.40
N MET A 635 -6.33 -15.33 22.32
CA MET A 635 -7.06 -16.09 21.29
C MET A 635 -6.18 -17.19 20.71
N ALA A 636 -4.94 -16.88 20.32
CA ALA A 636 -4.00 -17.88 19.80
C ALA A 636 -3.73 -19.00 20.82
N SER A 637 -3.52 -18.68 22.09
CA SER A 637 -3.36 -19.66 23.18
C SER A 637 -4.62 -20.51 23.42
N ARG A 638 -5.80 -20.00 23.08
CA ARG A 638 -7.07 -20.74 23.10
C ARG A 638 -7.33 -21.56 21.82
N GLY A 639 -6.36 -21.62 20.89
CA GLY A 639 -6.42 -22.44 19.69
C GLY A 639 -7.02 -21.75 18.45
N TYR A 640 -7.26 -20.44 18.50
CA TYR A 640 -7.68 -19.69 17.32
C TYR A 640 -6.50 -19.54 16.36
N ASN A 641 -6.75 -19.78 15.08
CA ASN A 641 -5.74 -19.55 14.04
C ASN A 641 -5.66 -18.06 13.65
N CYS A 642 -4.59 -17.70 12.94
CA CYS A 642 -4.32 -16.35 12.49
C CYS A 642 -5.50 -15.73 11.71
N ALA A 643 -6.15 -16.48 10.81
CA ALA A 643 -7.27 -15.97 10.02
C ALA A 643 -8.48 -15.63 10.90
N GLN A 644 -8.78 -16.46 11.91
CA GLN A 644 -9.86 -16.19 12.88
C GLN A 644 -9.56 -14.97 13.74
N ILE A 645 -8.31 -14.81 14.19
CA ILE A 645 -7.88 -13.62 14.96
C ILE A 645 -8.08 -12.35 14.12
N LEU A 646 -7.63 -12.36 12.87
CA LEU A 646 -7.77 -11.20 11.98
C LEU A 646 -9.23 -10.90 11.63
N ALA A 647 -10.03 -11.93 11.35
CA ALA A 647 -11.45 -11.77 11.08
C ALA A 647 -12.24 -11.22 12.28
N HIS A 648 -11.79 -11.50 13.51
CA HIS A 648 -12.37 -10.92 14.72
C HIS A 648 -12.11 -9.40 14.80
N TYR A 649 -10.84 -8.97 14.68
CA TYR A 649 -10.51 -7.55 14.86
C TYR A 649 -10.75 -6.66 13.63
N TYR A 650 -10.79 -7.24 12.42
CA TYR A 650 -11.01 -6.55 11.16
C TYR A 650 -12.13 -7.23 10.35
N PRO A 651 -13.38 -7.23 10.85
CA PRO A 651 -14.47 -8.04 10.29
C PRO A 651 -14.85 -7.64 8.85
N ASN A 652 -14.57 -6.41 8.46
CA ASN A 652 -14.87 -5.89 7.12
C ASN A 652 -13.72 -6.13 6.12
N ALA A 653 -12.52 -6.46 6.61
CA ALA A 653 -11.34 -6.65 5.76
C ALA A 653 -11.22 -8.11 5.30
N ARG A 654 -10.71 -8.30 4.08
CA ARG A 654 -10.37 -9.62 3.55
C ARG A 654 -8.87 -9.86 3.61
N LEU A 655 -8.47 -11.09 3.93
CA LEU A 655 -7.08 -11.51 3.90
C LEU A 655 -6.69 -11.89 2.47
N GLU A 656 -5.70 -11.23 1.88
CA GLU A 656 -5.20 -11.51 0.52
C GLU A 656 -3.69 -11.64 0.49
N CYS A 657 -3.18 -12.51 -0.38
CA CYS A 657 -1.75 -12.56 -0.71
C CYS A 657 -1.49 -11.68 -1.93
N ILE A 658 -0.63 -10.67 -1.84
CA ILE A 658 -0.36 -9.73 -2.95
C ILE A 658 0.96 -10.00 -3.69
N TYR A 659 1.91 -10.71 -3.06
CA TYR A 659 3.18 -11.14 -3.66
C TYR A 659 3.73 -12.40 -2.97
N ASP A 660 4.71 -13.06 -3.60
CA ASP A 660 5.29 -14.31 -3.10
C ASP A 660 6.70 -14.16 -2.51
#